data_AF-A0A257M1K7-F1
#
_entry.id   AF-A0A257M1K7-F1
#
_cell.length_a   1.000
_cell.length_b   1.000
_cell.length_c   1.000
_cell.angle_alpha   90.00
_cell.angle_beta   90.00
_cell.angle_gamma   90.00
#
_symmetry.space_group_name_H-M   'P 1'
#
loop_
_entity.id
_entity.type
_entity.pdbx_description
1 polymer ?
#
loop_
_entity_poly.entity_id
_entity_poly.type
_entity_poly.pdbx_seq_one_letter_code
_entity_poly.pdbx_strand_id
1 'polypeptide(L)'
;MKTFCLFMSGLLAVALAQEPSTNLEIGRGMALVPVEKIQTPAPLFFSAEATVNSTIGLESADTTMDLTLHVLQGKAETLSLSLHGSGEIVSVTGEGLQDWAVRTEADGKRFLDLHPIAGPTDWKWQVTAKADLRKTRAKAELLLPGAGKATGFTLIANLNAADDVDLRVLQADGLLPVEGGNNRKFQGTGMPLLIAAVARGGVAPRDLELTNATLNGTATANGESVAFLLTGEARSTKAGAVCELLRGSAALSGEASGDGWHVRLRQVGEGYVHELVADRAGSFPVRISFQAAVKQKGDARLIDFTLPPGVVVPLKIDGLGAKVEFDRSLAVMPQRDGEAWRGFLPANGKVNFAWKTSREEAEGALFFSSTEVSEVRVGSGLLRQSSLLRFRILQGKLGAIVVKLDGPGEILSVQGQQVLAWAVTGDGASRKLEVTLNQPIEGEGDLRIEGQSALGSFPVKAVPMRFTPDGALRHSGWVRIANQGSVRLEVTSVVGMMQLAPGQFPIEGGENLRQAFVYRFPAADRSFEINADQVLPEVSVFEVTLYEIAETDRRILADLELDIREAPLREWEMSVPEDYAVASVTGAAVADYTVASTAVKGTRVVKILFSQPVDGRQLIKLRLEKNQAAQAGTWDLPSLGFPGVKSRRGSIGVVSARGFRVTPAKTTSLVEVPLTIFPTQTAGLQQTFRLREAAWSASMKIEALGQSVQADVFHLYSLKAGAAYGSVLVNYFVVGAPATEWKISVPEGIGNIDVTGQNVGRDWRREGNEVIVPLSRALLGAGTVLLSFEQPMSARGGVISPGAVRPLNVQSERGFVQVVSPLQVNYDVSRSEGPLLKLEANELPAEYRLLTTAPTLGAWQYTARDFTIDLNVKWFETGETADQVVDFLKLGSQVSRDGQIVTDARLFVKTRGRSALRLKLPAGTALWETRVDGTPVNARLDGDETLVPLPTKTDPNEPVEVSLRYGTQAKKATSPILAAPVLSSPEVP
;
A
#
# COMPACT_ATOMS: atom_id res chain seq x y z
N MET A 1 -43.15 4.36 -20.69
CA MET A 1 -43.04 5.61 -21.49
C MET A 1 -43.23 6.80 -20.54
N LYS A 2 -42.10 7.31 -19.99
CA LYS A 2 -41.87 8.51 -19.15
C LYS A 2 -40.73 8.35 -18.12
N THR A 3 -40.12 7.17 -18.03
CA THR A 3 -38.88 6.95 -17.24
C THR A 3 -37.68 6.56 -18.11
N PHE A 4 -37.78 6.73 -19.43
CA PHE A 4 -36.72 6.43 -20.41
C PHE A 4 -36.15 7.72 -21.07
N CYS A 5 -36.56 8.90 -20.59
CA CYS A 5 -36.19 10.21 -21.17
C CYS A 5 -35.26 11.06 -20.29
N LEU A 6 -34.68 10.51 -19.22
CA LEU A 6 -33.81 11.28 -18.31
C LEU A 6 -32.37 10.77 -18.19
N PHE A 7 -32.01 9.73 -18.95
CA PHE A 7 -30.62 9.25 -19.07
C PHE A 7 -29.97 9.60 -20.42
N MET A 8 -30.68 10.34 -21.28
CA MET A 8 -30.26 10.71 -22.64
C MET A 8 -30.09 12.23 -22.83
N SER A 9 -29.62 12.91 -21.77
CA SER A 9 -29.38 14.37 -21.77
C SER A 9 -27.93 14.73 -21.40
N GLY A 10 -27.03 13.75 -21.29
CA GLY A 10 -25.59 13.92 -21.09
C GLY A 10 -24.76 13.77 -22.38
N LEU A 11 -25.41 13.54 -23.53
CA LEU A 11 -24.80 13.52 -24.85
C LEU A 11 -25.64 14.41 -25.78
N LEU A 12 -24.97 15.27 -26.54
CA LEU A 12 -25.47 16.24 -27.54
C LEU A 12 -25.79 17.67 -27.08
N ALA A 13 -24.72 18.41 -26.77
CA ALA A 13 -24.42 19.72 -27.37
C ALA A 13 -22.88 19.83 -27.26
N VAL A 14 -22.06 19.84 -28.29
CA VAL A 14 -22.13 20.59 -29.55
C VAL A 14 -21.38 19.79 -30.62
N ALA A 15 -22.09 19.45 -31.69
CA ALA A 15 -21.51 19.24 -33.01
C ALA A 15 -22.15 20.30 -33.92
N LEU A 16 -21.34 21.20 -34.47
CA LEU A 16 -21.38 21.71 -35.85
C LEU A 16 -20.58 23.03 -35.97
N ALA A 17 -19.38 22.92 -36.54
CA ALA A 17 -18.93 23.77 -37.63
C ALA A 17 -17.75 23.06 -38.37
N GLN A 18 -18.02 22.66 -39.62
CA GLN A 18 -17.14 22.02 -40.60
C GLN A 18 -16.00 22.99 -41.04
N GLU A 19 -14.72 22.58 -40.98
CA GLU A 19 -13.83 22.07 -42.07
C GLU A 19 -13.29 23.13 -43.08
N PRO A 20 -12.07 23.01 -43.65
CA PRO A 20 -11.60 21.78 -44.33
C PRO A 20 -10.19 21.25 -44.00
N SER A 21 -10.17 19.92 -44.06
CA SER A 21 -9.12 18.92 -44.27
C SER A 21 -7.75 19.33 -44.83
N THR A 22 -6.70 18.83 -44.18
CA THR A 22 -5.68 17.99 -44.86
C THR A 22 -5.54 16.67 -44.10
N ASN A 23 -5.83 15.59 -44.82
CA ASN A 23 -5.93 14.21 -44.37
C ASN A 23 -4.61 13.65 -43.79
N LEU A 24 -4.71 12.99 -42.63
CA LEU A 24 -4.02 11.72 -42.32
C LEU A 24 -4.76 11.07 -41.14
N GLU A 25 -5.46 9.97 -41.41
CA GLU A 25 -6.23 9.18 -40.45
C GLU A 25 -5.34 8.60 -39.35
N ILE A 26 -5.77 8.75 -38.09
CA ILE A 26 -5.14 8.12 -36.92
C ILE A 26 -6.13 7.10 -36.33
N GLY A 27 -5.81 5.82 -36.50
CA GLY A 27 -6.35 4.71 -35.74
C GLY A 27 -5.18 3.87 -35.19
N ARG A 28 -5.27 3.47 -33.93
CA ARG A 28 -4.27 2.73 -33.12
C ARG A 28 -3.06 3.56 -32.66
N GLY A 29 -2.99 3.74 -31.33
CA GLY A 29 -1.93 4.43 -30.63
C GLY A 29 -0.60 3.69 -30.69
N MET A 30 0.38 4.33 -31.32
CA MET A 30 1.78 4.35 -30.94
C MET A 30 2.34 5.69 -31.40
N ALA A 31 2.59 6.61 -30.47
CA ALA A 31 3.51 7.70 -30.72
C ALA A 31 4.93 7.15 -30.49
N LEU A 32 5.65 6.83 -31.56
CA LEU A 32 7.09 6.59 -31.51
C LEU A 32 7.77 7.91 -31.15
N VAL A 33 8.23 8.05 -29.91
CA VAL A 33 9.13 9.14 -29.50
C VAL A 33 10.57 8.67 -29.68
N PRO A 34 11.38 9.28 -30.57
CA PRO A 34 12.79 8.94 -30.72
C PRO A 34 13.57 9.24 -29.44
N VAL A 35 14.40 8.28 -28.98
CA VAL A 35 15.22 8.35 -27.75
C VAL A 35 16.35 9.40 -27.82
N GLU A 36 16.52 10.08 -28.96
CA GLU A 36 17.48 11.19 -29.11
C GLU A 36 17.01 12.52 -28.47
N LYS A 37 15.83 12.58 -27.82
CA LYS A 37 15.24 13.82 -27.29
C LYS A 37 14.82 13.80 -25.81
N ILE A 38 15.45 13.00 -24.96
CA ILE A 38 15.31 13.18 -23.50
C ILE A 38 16.50 13.98 -22.98
N GLN A 39 16.53 15.26 -23.35
CA GLN A 39 17.28 16.26 -22.60
C GLN A 39 16.60 16.39 -21.23
N THR A 40 17.35 16.25 -20.13
CA THR A 40 16.88 16.72 -18.82
C THR A 40 16.48 18.19 -19.01
N PRO A 41 15.21 18.58 -18.79
CA PRO A 41 14.79 19.95 -19.08
C PRO A 41 15.65 20.90 -18.24
N ALA A 42 16.19 21.93 -18.90
CA ALA A 42 16.98 22.95 -18.22
C ALA A 42 16.19 23.53 -17.04
N PRO A 43 16.84 23.80 -15.89
CA PRO A 43 16.16 24.34 -14.73
C PRO A 43 15.46 25.65 -15.10
N LEU A 44 14.22 25.79 -14.63
CA LEU A 44 13.38 26.95 -14.89
C LEU A 44 13.90 28.15 -14.09
N PHE A 45 14.32 29.19 -14.81
CA PHE A 45 14.65 30.50 -14.26
C PHE A 45 13.72 31.54 -14.89
N PHE A 46 13.11 32.38 -14.07
CA PHE A 46 12.20 33.43 -14.54
C PHE A 46 12.24 34.65 -13.62
N SER A 47 12.03 35.84 -14.17
CA SER A 47 11.76 37.05 -13.41
C SER A 47 10.27 37.41 -13.44
N ALA A 48 9.82 38.20 -12.48
CA ALA A 48 8.44 38.67 -12.41
C ALA A 48 8.34 40.13 -11.95
N GLU A 49 7.47 40.88 -12.60
CA GLU A 49 7.09 42.24 -12.22
C GLU A 49 5.61 42.23 -11.85
N ALA A 50 5.26 42.89 -10.75
CA ALA A 50 3.88 42.96 -10.27
C ALA A 50 3.45 44.42 -10.08
N THR A 51 2.34 44.82 -10.70
CA THR A 51 1.64 46.07 -10.37
C THR A 51 0.32 45.75 -9.69
N VAL A 52 0.23 46.06 -8.40
CA VAL A 52 -0.93 45.80 -7.56
C VAL A 52 -1.75 47.08 -7.39
N ASN A 53 -3.04 47.00 -7.65
CA ASN A 53 -4.01 48.06 -7.40
C ASN A 53 -5.06 47.51 -6.43
N SER A 54 -5.14 48.06 -5.22
CA SER A 54 -6.08 47.62 -4.20
C SER A 54 -7.07 48.73 -3.87
N THR A 55 -8.37 48.46 -4.07
CA THR A 55 -9.45 49.35 -3.67
C THR A 55 -10.06 48.84 -2.38
N ILE A 56 -9.96 49.64 -1.32
CA ILE A 56 -10.29 49.24 0.05
C ILE A 56 -11.61 49.90 0.45
N GLY A 57 -12.63 49.07 0.63
CA GLY A 57 -13.95 49.41 1.15
C GLY A 57 -14.10 49.07 2.64
N LEU A 58 -15.29 49.28 3.21
CA LEU A 58 -15.58 48.93 4.61
C LEU A 58 -15.65 47.43 4.89
N GLU A 59 -16.18 46.68 3.92
CA GLU A 59 -16.44 45.25 4.08
C GLU A 59 -15.45 44.37 3.30
N SER A 60 -14.84 44.91 2.23
CA SER A 60 -13.86 44.18 1.44
C SER A 60 -12.72 45.06 0.95
N ALA A 61 -11.55 44.45 0.73
CA ALA A 61 -10.52 44.99 -0.14
C ALA A 61 -10.52 44.17 -1.43
N ASP A 62 -10.76 44.84 -2.56
CA ASP A 62 -10.75 44.25 -3.89
C ASP A 62 -9.42 44.64 -4.56
N THR A 63 -8.62 43.64 -4.90
CA THR A 63 -7.24 43.82 -5.37
C THR A 63 -7.06 43.22 -6.75
N THR A 64 -6.53 43.99 -7.69
CA THR A 64 -6.06 43.49 -8.98
C THR A 64 -4.53 43.55 -9.03
N MET A 65 -3.90 42.50 -9.53
CA MET A 65 -2.45 42.39 -9.68
C MET A 65 -2.15 42.11 -11.15
N ASP A 66 -1.53 43.05 -11.84
CA ASP A 66 -1.02 42.86 -13.19
C ASP A 66 0.40 42.30 -13.08
N LEU A 67 0.56 41.04 -13.44
CA LEU A 67 1.81 40.31 -13.40
C LEU A 67 2.42 40.26 -14.81
N THR A 68 3.70 40.58 -14.92
CA THR A 68 4.52 40.35 -16.12
C THR A 68 5.62 39.35 -15.75
N LEU A 69 5.64 38.16 -16.33
CA LEU A 69 6.63 37.12 -16.06
C LEU A 69 7.49 36.90 -17.30
N HIS A 70 8.81 36.74 -17.10
CA HIS A 70 9.79 36.53 -18.15
C HIS A 70 10.63 35.28 -17.84
N VAL A 71 10.54 34.25 -18.66
CA VAL A 71 11.37 33.05 -18.55
C VAL A 71 12.72 33.31 -19.18
N LEU A 72 13.73 33.26 -18.33
CA LEU A 72 15.12 33.44 -18.67
C LEU A 72 15.74 32.12 -19.16
N GLN A 73 15.26 30.98 -18.65
CA GLN A 73 15.75 29.65 -19.02
C GLN A 73 14.75 28.55 -18.60
N GLY A 74 14.77 27.42 -19.28
CA GLY A 74 14.00 26.23 -18.90
C GLY A 74 12.56 26.25 -19.43
N LYS A 75 11.86 25.13 -19.26
CA LYS A 75 10.44 25.04 -19.63
C LYS A 75 9.58 25.50 -18.46
N ALA A 76 8.75 26.50 -18.69
CA ALA A 76 7.81 27.00 -17.69
C ALA A 76 6.59 26.09 -17.61
N GLU A 77 6.73 24.96 -16.92
CA GLU A 77 5.57 24.12 -16.61
C GLU A 77 4.77 24.73 -15.45
N THR A 78 5.46 25.30 -14.45
CA THR A 78 4.84 26.01 -13.31
C THR A 78 5.67 27.23 -12.92
N LEU A 79 5.05 28.41 -12.84
CA LEU A 79 5.64 29.65 -12.35
C LEU A 79 5.05 29.98 -10.97
N SER A 80 5.89 30.00 -9.93
CA SER A 80 5.45 30.14 -8.53
C SER A 80 5.88 31.48 -7.91
N LEU A 81 4.91 32.30 -7.49
CA LEU A 81 5.12 33.53 -6.71
C LEU A 81 4.67 33.33 -5.25
N SER A 82 5.32 33.94 -4.27
CA SER A 82 4.83 33.90 -2.88
C SER A 82 3.67 34.87 -2.69
N LEU A 83 2.77 34.58 -1.74
CA LEU A 83 1.65 35.46 -1.38
C LEU A 83 1.78 35.87 0.09
N HIS A 84 1.74 37.17 0.36
CA HIS A 84 1.84 37.76 1.68
C HIS A 84 0.60 38.59 2.00
N GLY A 85 0.14 38.59 3.25
CA GLY A 85 -1.03 39.33 3.69
C GLY A 85 -2.36 38.56 3.63
N SER A 86 -3.46 39.27 3.88
CA SER A 86 -4.79 38.68 4.02
C SER A 86 -5.62 38.80 2.74
N GLY A 87 -6.32 37.74 2.36
CA GLY A 87 -7.17 37.69 1.17
C GLY A 87 -7.07 36.39 0.38
N GLU A 88 -8.08 36.13 -0.44
CA GLU A 88 -8.17 34.96 -1.31
C GLU A 88 -8.11 35.39 -2.77
N ILE A 89 -7.42 34.61 -3.61
CA ILE A 89 -7.41 34.82 -5.05
C ILE A 89 -8.72 34.28 -5.60
N VAL A 90 -9.45 35.14 -6.32
CA VAL A 90 -10.77 34.86 -6.88
C VAL A 90 -10.65 34.37 -8.32
N SER A 91 -9.77 35.00 -9.11
CA SER A 91 -9.53 34.61 -10.50
C SER A 91 -8.14 35.01 -10.95
N VAL A 92 -7.58 34.26 -11.91
CA VAL A 92 -6.43 34.68 -12.70
C VAL A 92 -6.80 34.56 -14.16
N THR A 93 -6.55 35.61 -14.93
CA THR A 93 -6.94 35.71 -16.35
C THR A 93 -5.82 36.31 -17.17
N GLY A 94 -5.61 35.78 -18.36
CA GLY A 94 -4.76 36.38 -19.39
C GLY A 94 -4.39 35.37 -20.47
N GLU A 95 -3.83 35.87 -21.57
CA GLU A 95 -3.51 35.04 -22.73
C GLU A 95 -2.44 33.99 -22.37
N GLY A 96 -2.63 32.76 -22.86
CA GLY A 96 -1.68 31.67 -22.63
C GLY A 96 -1.67 31.09 -21.21
N LEU A 97 -2.64 31.42 -20.34
CA LEU A 97 -2.82 30.74 -19.04
C LEU A 97 -3.64 29.46 -19.22
N GLN A 98 -3.11 28.31 -18.79
CA GLN A 98 -3.83 27.03 -18.81
C GLN A 98 -4.71 26.89 -17.56
N ASP A 99 -4.10 26.98 -16.38
CA ASP A 99 -4.77 27.00 -15.09
C ASP A 99 -3.88 27.66 -14.01
N TRP A 100 -4.40 27.76 -12.79
CA TRP A 100 -3.68 28.30 -11.64
C TRP A 100 -4.14 27.63 -10.34
N ALA A 101 -3.28 27.65 -9.32
CA ALA A 101 -3.59 27.14 -7.99
C ALA A 101 -2.95 27.98 -6.88
N VAL A 102 -3.57 27.99 -5.70
CA VAL A 102 -2.96 28.55 -4.48
C VAL A 102 -2.54 27.40 -3.57
N ARG A 103 -1.23 27.28 -3.37
CA ARG A 103 -0.62 26.24 -2.54
C ARG A 103 -0.27 26.79 -1.17
N THR A 104 -0.61 26.05 -0.11
CA THR A 104 -0.23 26.38 1.28
C THR A 104 0.67 25.28 1.82
N GLU A 105 1.86 25.65 2.28
CA GLU A 105 2.84 24.73 2.87
C GLU A 105 2.60 24.50 4.37
N ALA A 106 3.23 23.47 4.94
CA ALA A 106 3.03 23.07 6.35
C ALA A 106 3.44 24.15 7.37
N ASP A 107 4.30 25.10 6.98
CA ASP A 107 4.71 26.26 7.77
C ASP A 107 3.75 27.46 7.64
N GLY A 108 2.66 27.31 6.87
CA GLY A 108 1.65 28.34 6.64
C GLY A 108 1.98 29.31 5.49
N LYS A 109 3.10 29.15 4.78
CA LYS A 109 3.42 29.98 3.61
C LYS A 109 2.51 29.66 2.43
N ARG A 110 2.08 30.70 1.72
CA ARG A 110 1.19 30.62 0.57
C ARG A 110 1.93 30.97 -0.72
N PHE A 111 1.63 30.25 -1.79
CA PHE A 111 2.18 30.45 -3.13
C PHE A 111 1.06 30.48 -4.17
N LEU A 112 1.20 31.33 -5.18
CA LEU A 112 0.41 31.32 -6.41
C LEU A 112 1.21 30.58 -7.48
N ASP A 113 0.73 29.39 -7.85
CA ASP A 113 1.30 28.56 -8.90
C ASP A 113 0.50 28.79 -10.20
N LEU A 114 1.19 29.22 -11.26
CA LEU A 114 0.62 29.60 -12.55
C LEU A 114 1.13 28.65 -13.63
N HIS A 115 0.23 28.03 -14.40
CA HIS A 115 0.58 27.06 -15.43
C HIS A 115 0.29 27.66 -16.81
N PRO A 116 1.32 28.02 -17.59
CA PRO A 116 1.12 28.52 -18.95
C PRO A 116 0.88 27.37 -19.94
N ILE A 117 0.15 27.67 -21.02
CA ILE A 117 0.11 26.85 -22.22
C ILE A 117 1.49 26.96 -22.90
N ALA A 118 2.04 25.85 -23.41
CA ALA A 118 3.32 25.83 -24.11
C ALA A 118 3.37 26.92 -25.20
N GLY A 119 4.27 27.89 -25.05
CA GLY A 119 4.19 29.16 -25.78
C GLY A 119 5.19 30.20 -25.26
N PRO A 120 4.90 31.51 -25.38
CA PRO A 120 5.88 32.60 -25.29
C PRO A 120 6.73 32.54 -24.02
N THR A 121 7.96 33.08 -24.07
CA THR A 121 8.82 33.22 -22.87
C THR A 121 8.31 34.28 -21.91
N ASP A 122 7.34 35.11 -22.33
CA ASP A 122 6.81 36.23 -21.58
C ASP A 122 5.29 36.13 -21.46
N TRP A 123 4.76 36.30 -20.25
CA TRP A 123 3.31 36.33 -20.00
C TRP A 123 2.88 37.57 -19.25
N LYS A 124 1.67 38.02 -19.57
CA LYS A 124 0.97 39.08 -18.85
C LYS A 124 -0.35 38.53 -18.34
N TRP A 125 -0.48 38.42 -17.03
CA TRP A 125 -1.66 37.87 -16.40
C TRP A 125 -2.17 38.80 -15.32
N GLN A 126 -3.48 38.90 -15.23
CA GLN A 126 -4.16 39.68 -14.22
C GLN A 126 -4.73 38.74 -13.16
N VAL A 127 -4.37 38.97 -11.91
CA VAL A 127 -4.88 38.28 -10.72
C VAL A 127 -5.91 39.18 -10.06
N THR A 128 -7.09 38.66 -9.77
CA THR A 128 -8.09 39.33 -8.93
C THR A 128 -8.16 38.61 -7.59
N ALA A 129 -8.03 39.36 -6.51
CA ALA A 129 -8.10 38.87 -5.14
C ALA A 129 -9.09 39.71 -4.32
N LYS A 130 -9.68 39.08 -3.31
CA LYS A 130 -10.64 39.72 -2.41
C LYS A 130 -10.32 39.36 -0.97
N ALA A 131 -10.26 40.35 -0.10
CA ALA A 131 -10.16 40.17 1.34
C ALA A 131 -11.46 40.59 2.02
N ASP A 132 -11.97 39.76 2.94
CA ASP A 132 -13.13 40.07 3.78
C ASP A 132 -12.69 40.85 5.03
N LEU A 133 -12.98 42.15 5.05
CA LEU A 133 -12.59 43.06 6.12
C LEU A 133 -13.58 43.09 7.28
N ARG A 134 -14.75 42.42 7.16
CA ARG A 134 -15.72 42.30 8.27
C ARG A 134 -15.10 41.58 9.48
N LYS A 135 -14.03 40.80 9.27
CA LYS A 135 -13.32 40.04 10.30
C LYS A 135 -12.16 40.80 10.96
N THR A 136 -11.67 41.90 10.37
CA THR A 136 -10.32 42.43 10.69
C THR A 136 -10.29 43.71 11.54
N ARG A 137 -11.32 44.00 12.35
CA ARG A 137 -11.37 45.14 13.31
C ARG A 137 -10.86 46.47 12.72
N ALA A 138 -11.37 46.88 11.55
CA ALA A 138 -11.01 48.15 10.90
C ALA A 138 -9.54 48.27 10.46
N LYS A 139 -8.85 47.14 10.22
CA LYS A 139 -7.54 47.06 9.56
C LYS A 139 -7.63 46.21 8.30
N ALA A 140 -7.07 46.68 7.20
CA ALA A 140 -6.88 45.94 5.97
C ALA A 140 -5.40 45.57 5.83
N GLU A 141 -5.10 44.28 5.97
CA GLU A 141 -3.80 43.71 5.60
C GLU A 141 -3.89 43.25 4.14
N LEU A 142 -3.16 43.89 3.23
CA LEU A 142 -3.31 43.65 1.80
C LEU A 142 -2.60 42.37 1.35
N LEU A 143 -3.27 41.58 0.51
CA LEU A 143 -2.63 40.49 -0.22
C LEU A 143 -1.70 41.06 -1.29
N LEU A 144 -0.40 40.77 -1.19
CA LEU A 144 0.64 41.21 -2.12
C LEU A 144 1.48 40.01 -2.58
N PRO A 145 1.91 39.95 -3.86
CA PRO A 145 2.83 38.94 -4.34
C PRO A 145 4.27 39.25 -3.89
N GLY A 146 5.06 38.21 -3.67
CA GLY A 146 6.51 38.28 -3.44
C GLY A 146 7.28 37.36 -4.39
N ALA A 147 8.61 37.44 -4.33
CA ALA A 147 9.50 36.81 -5.30
C ALA A 147 9.30 35.28 -5.47
N GLY A 148 8.92 34.55 -4.41
CA GLY A 148 8.72 33.10 -4.50
C GLY A 148 9.95 32.37 -5.07
N LYS A 149 9.78 31.71 -6.23
CA LYS A 149 10.85 31.03 -6.97
C LYS A 149 11.47 31.88 -8.10
N ALA A 150 11.02 33.12 -8.29
CA ALA A 150 11.55 34.01 -9.31
C ALA A 150 13.01 34.40 -8.99
N THR A 151 13.87 34.44 -10.01
CA THR A 151 15.27 34.87 -9.89
C THR A 151 15.43 36.38 -9.86
N GLY A 152 14.41 37.14 -10.29
CA GLY A 152 14.32 38.60 -10.15
C GLY A 152 12.86 39.01 -9.94
N PHE A 153 12.62 39.97 -9.03
CA PHE A 153 11.27 40.40 -8.68
C PHE A 153 11.16 41.91 -8.39
N THR A 154 10.15 42.55 -8.95
CA THR A 154 9.77 43.94 -8.63
C THR A 154 8.28 44.05 -8.40
N LEU A 155 7.89 44.92 -7.47
CA LEU A 155 6.50 45.18 -7.08
C LEU A 155 6.25 46.69 -7.05
N ILE A 156 5.13 47.12 -7.60
CA ILE A 156 4.53 48.43 -7.37
C ILE A 156 3.14 48.20 -6.77
N ALA A 157 2.83 48.79 -5.62
CA ALA A 157 1.53 48.69 -4.96
C ALA A 157 0.84 50.06 -4.84
N ASN A 158 -0.38 50.17 -5.35
CA ASN A 158 -1.24 51.35 -5.31
C ASN A 158 -2.48 51.08 -4.44
N LEU A 159 -2.77 52.00 -3.52
CA LEU A 159 -3.91 51.93 -2.61
C LEU A 159 -4.96 52.99 -2.97
N ASN A 160 -6.19 52.55 -3.16
CA ASN A 160 -7.35 53.39 -3.42
C ASN A 160 -8.41 53.19 -2.32
N ALA A 161 -9.04 54.27 -1.89
CA ALA A 161 -10.18 54.21 -0.97
C ALA A 161 -11.49 54.20 -1.77
N ALA A 162 -12.50 53.47 -1.33
CA ALA A 162 -13.87 53.66 -1.82
C ALA A 162 -14.43 55.03 -1.38
N ASP A 163 -15.45 55.54 -2.08
CA ASP A 163 -15.99 56.90 -1.90
C ASP A 163 -16.45 57.22 -0.45
N ASP A 164 -16.77 56.20 0.34
CA ASP A 164 -17.21 56.30 1.75
C ASP A 164 -16.19 55.78 2.77
N VAL A 165 -14.89 55.76 2.41
CA VAL A 165 -13.82 55.22 3.26
C VAL A 165 -12.67 56.21 3.45
N ASP A 166 -12.31 56.42 4.72
CA ASP A 166 -11.05 57.05 5.08
C ASP A 166 -9.98 55.97 5.32
N LEU A 167 -8.90 56.03 4.53
CA LEU A 167 -7.76 55.10 4.61
C LEU A 167 -6.52 55.74 5.22
N ARG A 168 -5.88 54.99 6.12
CA ARG A 168 -4.60 55.39 6.71
C ARG A 168 -3.61 54.22 6.78
N VAL A 169 -2.50 54.30 6.06
CA VAL A 169 -1.44 53.28 6.14
C VAL A 169 -0.85 53.24 7.55
N LEU A 170 -0.78 52.03 8.13
CA LEU A 170 -0.24 51.77 9.47
C LEU A 170 1.15 51.14 9.42
N GLN A 171 1.43 50.33 8.40
CA GLN A 171 2.67 49.56 8.25
C GLN A 171 2.94 49.29 6.76
N ALA A 172 4.22 49.34 6.35
CA ALA A 172 4.69 49.12 4.98
C ALA A 172 6.11 48.54 4.99
N ASP A 173 6.27 47.29 5.44
CA ASP A 173 7.58 46.63 5.52
C ASP A 173 7.99 46.04 4.17
N GLY A 174 9.29 46.09 3.85
CA GLY A 174 9.81 45.62 2.57
C GLY A 174 9.39 46.48 1.36
N LEU A 175 8.83 47.66 1.62
CA LEU A 175 8.28 48.59 0.64
C LEU A 175 8.85 50.00 0.83
N LEU A 176 9.10 50.70 -0.27
CA LEU A 176 9.54 52.09 -0.34
C LEU A 176 8.43 52.92 -0.98
N PRO A 177 8.02 54.06 -0.42
CA PRO A 177 7.01 54.92 -1.03
C PRO A 177 7.55 55.59 -2.30
N VAL A 178 6.65 55.81 -3.27
CA VAL A 178 6.96 56.52 -4.52
C VAL A 178 6.63 58.01 -4.37
N GLU A 179 7.58 58.88 -4.73
CA GLU A 179 7.43 60.34 -4.63
C GLU A 179 6.20 60.83 -5.42
N GLY A 180 5.43 61.77 -4.84
CA GLY A 180 4.16 62.25 -5.41
C GLY A 180 2.95 61.32 -5.20
N GLY A 181 3.10 60.18 -4.52
CA GLY A 181 2.06 59.16 -4.34
C GLY A 181 1.11 59.33 -3.14
N ASN A 182 1.09 60.47 -2.45
CA ASN A 182 0.22 60.75 -1.28
C ASN A 182 0.20 59.64 -0.20
N ASN A 183 1.32 58.98 0.06
CA ASN A 183 1.43 57.81 0.97
C ASN A 183 0.51 56.62 0.60
N ARG A 184 0.16 56.49 -0.67
CA ARG A 184 -0.68 55.41 -1.21
C ARG A 184 -0.03 54.61 -2.34
N LYS A 185 1.21 54.96 -2.73
CA LYS A 185 1.97 54.25 -3.75
C LYS A 185 3.33 53.80 -3.20
N PHE A 186 3.65 52.52 -3.40
CA PHE A 186 4.83 51.85 -2.86
C PHE A 186 5.52 50.99 -3.92
N GLN A 187 6.83 50.76 -3.77
CA GLN A 187 7.64 49.87 -4.58
C GLN A 187 8.44 48.90 -3.70
N GLY A 188 8.71 47.68 -4.14
CA GLY A 188 9.50 46.71 -3.38
C GLY A 188 10.08 45.59 -4.23
N THR A 189 11.06 44.87 -3.68
CA THR A 189 11.76 43.76 -4.36
C THR A 189 11.85 42.50 -3.49
N GLY A 190 11.45 42.57 -2.22
CA GLY A 190 11.54 41.49 -1.24
C GLY A 190 10.18 40.93 -0.83
N MET A 191 10.03 40.55 0.45
CA MET A 191 8.76 40.15 1.04
C MET A 191 7.98 41.38 1.52
N PRO A 192 6.87 41.76 0.87
CA PRO A 192 6.14 42.97 1.23
C PRO A 192 5.08 42.70 2.31
N LEU A 193 4.90 43.65 3.23
CA LEU A 193 3.76 43.68 4.15
C LEU A 193 3.17 45.08 4.19
N LEU A 194 1.87 45.20 3.93
CA LEU A 194 1.17 46.48 3.96
C LEU A 194 -0.14 46.37 4.72
N ILE A 195 -0.27 47.17 5.79
CA ILE A 195 -1.47 47.23 6.64
C ILE A 195 -2.00 48.66 6.65
N ALA A 196 -3.29 48.84 6.39
CA ALA A 196 -4.00 50.11 6.47
C ALA A 196 -5.14 50.06 7.50
N ALA A 197 -5.43 51.16 8.18
CA ALA A 197 -6.67 51.35 8.92
C ALA A 197 -7.77 51.81 7.95
N VAL A 198 -8.98 51.29 8.16
CA VAL A 198 -10.18 51.53 7.35
C VAL A 198 -11.27 52.08 8.25
N ALA A 199 -11.74 53.30 7.99
CA ALA A 199 -12.85 53.91 8.71
C ALA A 199 -13.96 54.31 7.75
N ARG A 200 -15.22 54.28 8.21
CA ARG A 200 -16.36 54.79 7.43
C ARG A 200 -16.23 56.30 7.36
N GLY A 201 -16.14 56.83 6.16
CA GLY A 201 -16.15 58.26 5.88
C GLY A 201 -17.35 58.89 6.58
N GLY A 202 -17.08 59.83 7.47
CA GLY A 202 -18.10 60.49 8.30
C GLY A 202 -18.34 59.89 9.70
N VAL A 203 -17.65 58.81 10.10
CA VAL A 203 -17.55 58.46 11.52
C VAL A 203 -16.70 59.54 12.17
N ALA A 204 -17.30 60.24 13.14
CA ALA A 204 -16.72 61.41 13.77
C ALA A 204 -15.23 61.19 14.04
N PRO A 205 -14.33 62.01 13.44
CA PRO A 205 -12.93 61.95 13.78
C PRO A 205 -12.80 62.14 15.29
N ARG A 206 -11.61 61.84 15.84
CA ARG A 206 -11.26 62.45 17.13
C ARG A 206 -11.65 63.93 17.05
N ASP A 207 -12.20 64.49 18.13
CA ASP A 207 -12.73 65.86 18.11
C ASP A 207 -11.77 66.82 17.38
N LEU A 208 -10.45 66.56 17.45
CA LEU A 208 -9.40 67.10 16.59
C LEU A 208 -8.40 66.00 16.14
N GLU A 209 -8.06 65.93 14.85
CA GLU A 209 -7.02 65.05 14.28
C GLU A 209 -6.05 65.80 13.35
N LEU A 210 -4.85 65.25 13.13
CA LEU A 210 -3.84 65.77 12.21
C LEU A 210 -3.60 64.79 11.07
N THR A 211 -3.83 65.23 9.83
CA THR A 211 -3.67 64.45 8.60
C THR A 211 -2.60 65.07 7.69
N ASN A 212 -2.04 64.28 6.78
CA ASN A 212 -1.03 64.71 5.80
C ASN A 212 0.18 65.40 6.45
N ALA A 213 0.57 64.96 7.64
CA ALA A 213 1.64 65.61 8.38
C ALA A 213 3.02 65.27 7.80
N THR A 214 3.89 66.27 7.66
CA THR A 214 5.31 66.12 7.32
C THR A 214 6.16 66.82 8.37
N LEU A 215 7.35 66.26 8.64
CA LEU A 215 8.28 66.78 9.63
C LEU A 215 9.63 67.07 8.97
N ASN A 216 9.94 68.36 8.84
CA ASN A 216 11.21 68.82 8.28
C ASN A 216 12.09 69.38 9.40
N GLY A 217 13.24 68.77 9.62
CA GLY A 217 14.23 69.14 10.62
C GLY A 217 15.45 69.82 10.00
N THR A 218 16.02 70.79 10.70
CA THR A 218 17.33 71.38 10.38
C THR A 218 18.16 71.41 11.66
N ALA A 219 19.28 70.70 11.67
CA ALA A 219 20.20 70.71 12.81
C ALA A 219 20.81 72.10 12.99
N THR A 220 20.86 72.58 14.24
CA THR A 220 21.45 73.90 14.53
C THR A 220 22.98 73.86 14.43
N ALA A 221 23.61 74.98 14.11
CA ALA A 221 25.06 75.07 13.91
C ALA A 221 25.88 74.67 15.15
N ASN A 222 25.36 74.90 16.35
CA ASN A 222 25.96 74.45 17.61
C ASN A 222 25.73 72.95 17.91
N GLY A 223 24.86 72.26 17.17
CA GLY A 223 24.58 70.83 17.33
C GLY A 223 23.78 70.45 18.58
N GLU A 224 23.30 71.42 19.35
CA GLU A 224 22.58 71.23 20.62
C GLU A 224 21.07 70.99 20.44
N SER A 225 20.53 71.27 19.25
CA SER A 225 19.12 71.09 18.94
C SER A 225 18.88 70.79 17.46
N VAL A 226 17.68 70.31 17.14
CA VAL A 226 17.18 70.25 15.76
C VAL A 226 15.88 71.07 15.71
N ALA A 227 15.87 72.07 14.84
CA ALA A 227 14.70 72.89 14.58
C ALA A 227 13.77 72.14 13.62
N PHE A 228 12.55 71.85 14.07
CA PHE A 228 11.55 71.12 13.31
C PHE A 228 10.42 72.04 12.87
N LEU A 229 9.96 71.83 11.64
CA LEU A 229 8.72 72.37 11.10
C LEU A 229 7.76 71.19 10.85
N LEU A 230 6.71 71.12 11.65
CA LEU A 230 5.57 70.23 11.44
C LEU A 230 4.54 70.96 10.58
N THR A 231 4.23 70.41 9.40
CA THR A 231 3.15 70.90 8.54
C THR A 231 2.12 69.80 8.34
N GLY A 232 0.85 70.15 8.22
CA GLY A 232 -0.23 69.22 7.93
C GLY A 232 -1.59 69.91 7.88
N GLU A 233 -2.65 69.14 7.89
CA GLU A 233 -4.03 69.63 7.96
C GLU A 233 -4.67 69.10 9.25
N ALA A 234 -5.18 70.00 10.09
CA ALA A 234 -5.95 69.61 11.26
C ALA A 234 -7.43 69.64 10.91
N ARG A 235 -8.14 68.57 11.28
CA ARG A 235 -9.58 68.42 11.08
C ARG A 235 -10.26 68.37 12.43
N SER A 236 -11.18 69.29 12.67
CA SER A 236 -11.94 69.40 13.91
C SER A 236 -13.44 69.21 13.69
N THR A 237 -14.10 68.48 14.59
CA THR A 237 -15.57 68.36 14.60
C THR A 237 -16.26 69.52 15.33
N LYS A 238 -15.54 70.24 16.22
CA LYS A 238 -16.09 71.32 17.05
C LYS A 238 -15.02 72.32 17.52
N ALA A 239 -15.44 73.54 17.85
CA ALA A 239 -14.58 74.46 18.59
C ALA A 239 -14.22 73.89 19.98
N GLY A 240 -12.98 74.12 20.43
CA GLY A 240 -12.45 73.65 21.71
C GLY A 240 -11.99 72.18 21.73
N ALA A 241 -12.03 71.50 20.60
CA ALA A 241 -11.48 70.15 20.47
C ALA A 241 -9.96 70.15 20.67
N VAL A 242 -9.41 69.10 21.30
CA VAL A 242 -7.98 69.04 21.67
C VAL A 242 -7.31 67.74 21.25
N CYS A 243 -6.02 67.84 20.88
CA CYS A 243 -5.16 66.70 20.60
C CYS A 243 -3.76 66.96 21.18
N GLU A 244 -3.14 65.94 21.81
CA GLU A 244 -1.75 66.05 22.27
C GLU A 244 -0.83 66.20 21.05
N LEU A 245 -0.02 67.25 21.05
CA LEU A 245 0.79 67.66 19.92
C LEU A 245 2.28 67.33 20.11
N LEU A 246 2.86 67.72 21.25
CA LEU A 246 4.26 67.48 21.56
C LEU A 246 4.43 67.11 23.02
N ARG A 247 5.24 66.07 23.26
CA ARG A 247 5.69 65.63 24.59
C ARG A 247 7.16 65.23 24.54
N GLY A 248 7.89 65.43 25.63
CA GLY A 248 9.29 65.03 25.75
C GLY A 248 10.25 66.22 25.59
N SER A 249 11.45 65.98 25.05
CA SER A 249 12.52 67.00 24.98
C SER A 249 12.32 67.95 23.79
N ALA A 250 11.13 68.52 23.63
CA ALA A 250 10.77 69.42 22.55
C ALA A 250 9.92 70.60 23.06
N ALA A 251 10.15 71.79 22.54
CA ALA A 251 9.44 73.02 22.90
C ALA A 251 9.12 73.87 21.66
N LEU A 252 7.95 74.51 21.65
CA LEU A 252 7.56 75.44 20.57
C LEU A 252 8.60 76.56 20.41
N SER A 253 8.92 76.90 19.17
CA SER A 253 9.90 77.92 18.82
C SER A 253 9.38 78.96 17.83
N GLY A 254 8.10 78.87 17.46
CA GLY A 254 7.42 79.81 16.56
C GLY A 254 6.03 80.17 17.07
N GLU A 255 5.14 80.54 16.15
CA GLU A 255 3.76 80.91 16.48
C GLU A 255 3.03 79.77 17.21
N ALA A 256 2.37 80.12 18.31
CA ALA A 256 1.56 79.20 19.11
C ALA A 256 0.07 79.23 18.71
N SER A 257 -0.28 79.90 17.62
CA SER A 257 -1.64 79.98 17.07
C SER A 257 -1.61 80.29 15.58
N GLY A 258 -2.63 79.84 14.85
CA GLY A 258 -2.84 80.13 13.44
C GLY A 258 -4.33 80.24 13.11
N ASP A 259 -4.68 80.26 11.82
CA ASP A 259 -6.08 80.36 11.40
C ASP A 259 -6.86 79.08 11.74
N GLY A 260 -7.64 79.13 12.82
CA GLY A 260 -8.51 78.05 13.28
C GLY A 260 -7.92 77.13 14.35
N TRP A 261 -6.72 77.42 14.86
CA TRP A 261 -6.08 76.65 15.92
C TRP A 261 -5.16 77.46 16.83
N HIS A 262 -4.98 77.01 18.06
CA HIS A 262 -3.91 77.43 18.95
C HIS A 262 -3.31 76.24 19.69
N VAL A 263 -2.12 76.43 20.26
CA VAL A 263 -1.44 75.44 21.09
C VAL A 263 -1.42 75.95 22.52
N ARG A 264 -1.92 75.13 23.44
CA ARG A 264 -1.84 75.39 24.89
C ARG A 264 -0.91 74.41 25.56
N LEU A 265 -0.36 74.80 26.70
CA LEU A 265 0.44 73.91 27.54
C LEU A 265 -0.45 73.32 28.63
N ARG A 266 -0.45 71.99 28.79
CA ARG A 266 -1.15 71.30 29.89
C ARG A 266 -0.14 70.53 30.73
N GLN A 267 -0.26 70.65 32.05
CA GLN A 267 0.55 69.86 32.98
C GLN A 267 0.02 68.41 33.06
N VAL A 268 0.92 67.43 32.97
CA VAL A 268 0.62 65.99 33.04
C VAL A 268 1.66 65.32 33.94
N GLY A 269 1.27 65.01 35.18
CA GLY A 269 2.20 64.55 36.21
C GLY A 269 3.24 65.63 36.54
N GLU A 270 4.53 65.25 36.55
CA GLU A 270 5.66 66.18 36.74
C GLU A 270 6.10 66.89 35.45
N GLY A 271 5.49 66.59 34.30
CA GLY A 271 5.85 67.16 33.00
C GLY A 271 4.76 68.06 32.39
N TYR A 272 5.07 68.62 31.22
CA TYR A 272 4.13 69.37 30.40
C TYR A 272 3.95 68.69 29.04
N VAL A 273 2.76 68.83 28.47
CA VAL A 273 2.45 68.47 27.08
C VAL A 273 1.90 69.69 26.36
N HIS A 274 2.28 69.87 25.10
CA HIS A 274 1.64 70.83 24.22
C HIS A 274 0.39 70.18 23.63
N GLU A 275 -0.75 70.85 23.72
CA GLU A 275 -2.01 70.43 23.11
C GLU A 275 -2.37 71.37 21.97
N LEU A 276 -2.60 70.82 20.79
CA LEU A 276 -3.26 71.53 19.71
C LEU A 276 -4.75 71.62 20.05
N VAL A 277 -5.31 72.83 19.93
CA VAL A 277 -6.71 73.16 20.20
C VAL A 277 -7.31 73.76 18.93
N ALA A 278 -8.47 73.27 18.53
CA ALA A 278 -9.23 73.83 17.42
C ALA A 278 -10.09 75.00 17.90
N ASP A 279 -10.02 76.15 17.22
CA ASP A 279 -10.86 77.31 17.54
C ASP A 279 -12.25 77.22 16.89
N ARG A 280 -12.39 76.38 15.85
CA ARG A 280 -13.63 76.16 15.10
C ARG A 280 -13.70 74.73 14.55
N ALA A 281 -14.91 74.31 14.17
CA ALA A 281 -15.10 73.09 13.38
C ALA A 281 -14.64 73.30 11.92
N GLY A 282 -14.22 72.23 11.25
CA GLY A 282 -13.73 72.25 9.87
C GLY A 282 -12.27 71.80 9.75
N SER A 283 -11.73 71.88 8.53
CA SER A 283 -10.31 71.63 8.26
C SER A 283 -9.53 72.94 8.18
N PHE A 284 -8.31 72.96 8.72
CA PHE A 284 -7.43 74.11 8.67
C PHE A 284 -5.96 73.68 8.61
N PRO A 285 -5.10 74.43 7.88
CA PRO A 285 -3.69 74.11 7.78
C PRO A 285 -2.98 74.37 9.11
N VAL A 286 -2.08 73.47 9.47
CA VAL A 286 -1.24 73.59 10.67
C VAL A 286 0.21 73.70 10.24
N ARG A 287 0.90 74.68 10.81
CA ARG A 287 2.32 74.93 10.58
C ARG A 287 2.95 75.31 11.91
N ILE A 288 3.67 74.37 12.51
CA ILE A 288 4.16 74.49 13.88
C ILE A 288 5.67 74.31 13.88
N SER A 289 6.37 75.36 14.33
CA SER A 289 7.81 75.32 14.55
C SER A 289 8.11 74.99 16.01
N PHE A 290 8.99 74.02 16.21
CA PHE A 290 9.47 73.64 17.53
C PHE A 290 10.94 73.22 17.47
N GLN A 291 11.63 73.30 18.60
CA GLN A 291 12.99 72.80 18.74
C GLN A 291 12.99 71.54 19.59
N ALA A 292 13.66 70.49 19.13
CA ALA A 292 13.97 69.31 19.92
C ALA A 292 15.41 69.39 20.44
N ALA A 293 15.59 69.21 21.74
CA ALA A 293 16.91 69.18 22.34
C ALA A 293 17.66 67.90 21.95
N VAL A 294 18.93 68.05 21.59
CA VAL A 294 19.84 66.93 21.34
C VAL A 294 20.56 66.59 22.63
N LYS A 295 20.33 65.37 23.15
CA LYS A 295 21.06 64.87 24.32
C LYS A 295 22.32 64.15 23.85
N GLN A 296 23.48 64.56 24.36
CA GLN A 296 24.73 63.88 24.06
C GLN A 296 24.98 62.74 25.06
N LYS A 297 25.27 61.54 24.55
CA LYS A 297 25.63 60.36 25.34
C LYS A 297 26.85 59.68 24.69
N GLY A 298 28.04 60.03 25.18
CA GLY A 298 29.30 59.68 24.52
C GLY A 298 29.44 60.42 23.18
N ASP A 299 29.81 59.68 22.12
CA ASP A 299 29.89 60.21 20.75
C ASP A 299 28.54 60.25 20.02
N ALA A 300 27.48 59.69 20.63
CA ALA A 300 26.14 59.67 20.07
C ALA A 300 25.33 60.91 20.51
N ARG A 301 24.61 61.49 19.55
CA ARG A 301 23.62 62.55 19.70
C ARG A 301 22.24 61.92 19.60
N LEU A 302 21.39 62.13 20.59
CA LEU A 302 20.06 61.51 20.71
C LEU A 302 18.95 62.57 20.64
N ILE A 303 17.90 62.27 19.89
CA ILE A 303 16.61 62.98 19.91
C ILE A 303 15.55 62.05 20.48
N ASP A 304 14.74 62.57 21.41
CA ASP A 304 13.64 61.84 22.03
C ASP A 304 12.46 62.77 22.37
N PHE A 305 11.42 62.69 21.56
CA PHE A 305 10.13 63.35 21.77
C PHE A 305 8.99 62.52 21.15
N THR A 306 7.75 62.98 21.31
CA THR A 306 6.56 62.27 20.82
C THR A 306 5.60 63.23 20.13
N LEU A 307 5.03 62.77 19.02
CA LEU A 307 3.93 63.37 18.26
C LEU A 307 2.63 62.58 18.49
N PRO A 308 1.45 63.12 18.11
CA PRO A 308 0.19 62.40 18.23
C PRO A 308 0.24 60.99 17.60
N PRO A 309 -0.12 59.93 18.34
CA PRO A 309 -0.17 58.56 17.82
C PRO A 309 -1.20 58.42 16.70
N GLY A 310 -0.83 57.67 15.66
CA GLY A 310 -1.66 57.40 14.48
C GLY A 310 -1.24 58.17 13.23
N VAL A 311 -0.08 58.83 13.22
CA VAL A 311 0.42 59.54 12.04
C VAL A 311 1.72 58.89 11.56
N VAL A 312 1.75 58.39 10.32
CA VAL A 312 3.01 58.06 9.64
C VAL A 312 3.51 59.36 9.01
N VAL A 313 4.55 59.94 9.60
CA VAL A 313 5.04 61.27 9.25
C VAL A 313 6.35 61.11 8.45
N PRO A 314 6.41 61.57 7.19
CA PRO A 314 7.67 61.70 6.47
C PRO A 314 8.60 62.63 7.24
N LEU A 315 9.82 62.17 7.48
CA LEU A 315 10.89 62.88 8.16
C LEU A 315 11.96 63.25 7.15
N LYS A 316 12.31 64.54 7.07
CA LYS A 316 13.51 65.03 6.37
C LYS A 316 14.38 65.75 7.39
N ILE A 317 15.68 65.47 7.45
CA ILE A 317 16.61 66.20 8.31
C ILE A 317 17.78 66.73 7.47
N ASP A 318 17.94 68.04 7.47
CA ASP A 318 19.05 68.76 6.88
C ASP A 318 20.10 69.12 7.96
N GLY A 319 21.36 69.31 7.57
CA GLY A 319 22.41 69.83 8.46
C GLY A 319 23.11 68.81 9.38
N LEU A 320 22.83 67.51 9.26
CA LEU A 320 23.55 66.48 10.03
C LEU A 320 24.96 66.19 9.47
N GLY A 321 25.23 66.58 8.23
CA GLY A 321 26.46 66.27 7.49
C GLY A 321 26.34 65.00 6.65
N ALA A 322 27.29 64.81 5.73
CA ALA A 322 27.29 63.70 4.78
C ALA A 322 27.72 62.34 5.37
N LYS A 323 28.38 62.35 6.53
CA LYS A 323 29.07 61.20 7.13
C LYS A 323 28.55 60.94 8.54
N VAL A 324 27.34 60.40 8.61
CA VAL A 324 26.61 60.15 9.86
C VAL A 324 26.21 58.69 9.92
N GLU A 325 26.38 58.06 11.09
CA GLU A 325 25.91 56.71 11.36
C GLU A 325 24.79 56.76 12.40
N PHE A 326 23.63 56.20 12.06
CA PHE A 326 22.47 56.10 12.97
C PHE A 326 22.51 54.79 13.78
N ASP A 327 22.07 54.84 15.03
CA ASP A 327 21.93 53.66 15.89
C ASP A 327 20.80 52.75 15.39
N ARG A 328 21.16 51.56 14.92
CA ARG A 328 20.23 50.58 14.32
C ARG A 328 19.26 49.93 15.32
N SER A 329 19.45 50.14 16.62
CA SER A 329 18.55 49.61 17.67
C SER A 329 17.32 50.49 17.93
N LEU A 330 17.27 51.70 17.33
CA LEU A 330 16.20 52.67 17.53
C LEU A 330 15.17 52.64 16.40
N ALA A 331 13.95 53.11 16.70
CA ALA A 331 12.79 52.95 15.83
C ALA A 331 12.79 53.85 14.58
N VAL A 332 13.64 54.88 14.54
CA VAL A 332 13.74 55.83 13.42
C VAL A 332 15.17 55.81 12.88
N MET A 333 15.34 55.37 11.63
CA MET A 333 16.65 55.27 10.97
C MET A 333 16.62 55.96 9.59
N PRO A 334 16.87 57.28 9.53
CA PRO A 334 16.93 58.03 8.28
C PRO A 334 18.01 57.49 7.34
N GLN A 335 17.71 57.41 6.05
CA GLN A 335 18.66 57.10 4.98
C GLN A 335 19.07 58.37 4.24
N ARG A 336 20.28 58.37 3.68
CA ARG A 336 20.80 59.53 2.96
C ARG A 336 20.12 59.66 1.60
N ASP A 337 19.66 60.86 1.29
CA ASP A 337 19.09 61.26 0.01
C ASP A 337 19.62 62.65 -0.38
N GLY A 338 20.61 62.66 -1.27
CA GLY A 338 21.38 63.86 -1.61
C GLY A 338 22.13 64.44 -0.40
N GLU A 339 21.81 65.69 -0.07
CA GLU A 339 22.35 66.41 1.10
C GLU A 339 21.49 66.22 2.38
N ALA A 340 20.32 65.61 2.24
CA ALA A 340 19.37 65.41 3.33
C ALA A 340 19.35 63.96 3.83
N TRP A 341 18.76 63.75 5.00
CA TRP A 341 18.46 62.43 5.55
C TRP A 341 16.95 62.25 5.61
N ARG A 342 16.40 61.25 4.91
CA ARG A 342 14.96 60.98 4.82
C ARG A 342 14.56 59.69 5.53
N GLY A 343 13.40 59.67 6.17
CA GLY A 343 12.85 58.49 6.84
C GLY A 343 11.38 58.70 7.20
N PHE A 344 10.84 57.83 8.05
CA PHE A 344 9.46 57.93 8.56
C PHE A 344 9.43 57.75 10.08
N LEU A 345 8.47 58.40 10.72
CA LEU A 345 8.17 58.18 12.13
C LEU A 345 7.22 57.00 12.31
N PRO A 346 7.41 56.17 13.34
CA PRO A 346 6.50 55.08 13.66
C PRO A 346 5.12 55.61 14.05
N ALA A 347 4.06 54.87 13.69
CA ALA A 347 2.67 55.27 13.95
C ALA A 347 2.31 55.37 15.45
N ASN A 348 3.18 54.94 16.36
CA ASN A 348 3.03 55.18 17.80
C ASN A 348 3.39 56.63 18.22
N GLY A 349 3.83 57.46 17.27
CA GLY A 349 4.19 58.86 17.49
C GLY A 349 5.56 59.07 18.14
N LYS A 350 6.30 58.01 18.47
CA LYS A 350 7.60 58.11 19.15
C LYS A 350 8.69 58.53 18.16
N VAL A 351 9.29 59.69 18.38
CA VAL A 351 10.43 60.19 17.62
C VAL A 351 11.69 59.94 18.43
N ASN A 352 12.36 58.82 18.14
CA ASN A 352 13.55 58.40 18.85
C ASN A 352 14.60 57.86 17.88
N PHE A 353 15.69 58.62 17.72
CA PHE A 353 16.85 58.25 16.92
C PHE A 353 18.13 58.84 17.53
N ALA A 354 19.24 58.16 17.30
CA ALA A 354 20.56 58.60 17.71
C ALA A 354 21.52 58.50 16.54
N TRP A 355 22.47 59.42 16.46
CA TRP A 355 23.49 59.44 15.43
C TRP A 355 24.85 59.86 15.97
N LYS A 356 25.92 59.43 15.31
CA LYS A 356 27.29 59.88 15.57
C LYS A 356 27.96 60.33 14.28
N THR A 357 28.83 61.32 14.39
CA THR A 357 29.67 61.75 13.27
C THR A 357 30.71 60.68 13.01
N SER A 358 30.73 60.13 11.79
CA SER A 358 31.76 59.18 11.39
C SER A 358 33.05 59.94 11.07
N ARG A 359 34.18 59.53 11.65
CA ARG A 359 35.49 60.10 11.32
C ARG A 359 35.96 59.52 9.99
N GLU A 360 36.54 60.38 9.13
CA GLU A 360 37.44 59.90 8.09
C GLU A 360 38.64 59.24 8.76
N GLU A 361 38.69 57.91 8.70
CA GLU A 361 39.97 57.31 8.35
C GLU A 361 40.20 57.69 6.88
N ALA A 362 41.31 58.39 6.62
CA ALA A 362 41.86 58.38 5.27
C ALA A 362 41.91 56.93 4.81
N GLU A 363 41.37 56.61 3.63
CA GLU A 363 41.60 55.32 2.99
C GLU A 363 43.12 55.14 2.84
N GLY A 364 43.74 54.50 3.83
CA GLY A 364 44.96 53.79 3.59
C GLY A 364 44.67 52.76 2.51
N ALA A 365 45.64 52.54 1.61
CA ALA A 365 45.53 51.51 0.59
C ALA A 365 45.01 50.19 1.21
N LEU A 366 43.92 49.66 0.66
CA LEU A 366 43.34 48.40 1.10
C LEU A 366 44.30 47.27 0.74
N PHE A 367 44.80 46.57 1.77
CA PHE A 367 45.63 45.39 1.60
C PHE A 367 44.95 44.20 2.26
N PHE A 368 44.68 43.16 1.48
CA PHE A 368 44.09 41.94 1.99
C PHE A 368 44.63 40.70 1.26
N SER A 369 44.47 39.55 1.90
CA SER A 369 44.76 38.24 1.32
C SER A 369 43.52 37.36 1.34
N SER A 370 43.47 36.37 0.46
CA SER A 370 42.37 35.43 0.36
C SER A 370 42.86 33.98 0.36
N THR A 371 42.13 33.10 1.05
CA THR A 371 42.31 31.66 1.00
C THR A 371 41.02 30.97 0.58
N GLU A 372 41.07 30.06 -0.39
CA GLU A 372 39.91 29.29 -0.87
C GLU A 372 39.99 27.82 -0.45
N VAL A 373 38.84 27.25 -0.09
CA VAL A 373 38.63 25.79 -0.10
C VAL A 373 37.47 25.49 -1.03
N SER A 374 37.75 24.79 -2.13
CA SER A 374 36.76 24.42 -3.14
C SER A 374 36.53 22.91 -3.20
N GLU A 375 35.27 22.52 -3.37
CA GLU A 375 34.88 21.14 -3.68
C GLU A 375 34.12 21.11 -5.00
N VAL A 376 34.64 20.32 -5.95
CA VAL A 376 34.09 20.07 -7.27
C VAL A 376 33.55 18.64 -7.31
N ARG A 377 32.25 18.50 -7.57
CA ARG A 377 31.56 17.21 -7.69
C ARG A 377 31.07 16.99 -9.10
N VAL A 378 31.54 15.92 -9.73
CA VAL A 378 31.23 15.60 -11.13
C VAL A 378 30.27 14.41 -11.16
N GLY A 379 29.03 14.66 -11.59
CA GLY A 379 28.02 13.63 -11.76
C GLY A 379 27.57 13.46 -13.21
N SER A 380 26.55 12.64 -13.45
CA SER A 380 26.01 12.43 -14.80
C SER A 380 25.32 13.71 -15.30
N GLY A 381 26.00 14.46 -16.16
CA GLY A 381 25.45 15.64 -16.85
C GLY A 381 25.64 16.98 -16.13
N LEU A 382 26.14 17.00 -14.89
CA LEU A 382 26.38 18.24 -14.14
C LEU A 382 27.69 18.17 -13.33
N LEU A 383 28.41 19.28 -13.34
CA LEU A 383 29.50 19.58 -12.43
C LEU A 383 28.99 20.61 -11.42
N ARG A 384 29.06 20.29 -10.13
CA ARG A 384 28.72 21.21 -9.05
C ARG A 384 29.99 21.65 -8.33
N GLN A 385 30.03 22.91 -7.92
CA GLN A 385 31.18 23.48 -7.24
C GLN A 385 30.74 24.34 -6.05
N SER A 386 31.31 24.03 -4.88
CA SER A 386 31.13 24.78 -3.64
C SER A 386 32.49 25.36 -3.24
N SER A 387 32.62 26.67 -3.17
CA SER A 387 33.84 27.36 -2.74
C SER A 387 33.62 28.21 -1.51
N LEU A 388 34.44 28.02 -0.48
CA LEU A 388 34.54 28.91 0.67
C LEU A 388 35.79 29.77 0.54
N LEU A 389 35.62 31.07 0.33
CA LEU A 389 36.67 32.05 0.31
C LEU A 389 36.75 32.72 1.67
N ARG A 390 37.93 32.73 2.29
CA ARG A 390 38.24 33.46 3.51
C ARG A 390 39.13 34.64 3.19
N PHE A 391 38.79 35.81 3.68
CA PHE A 391 39.52 37.05 3.53
C PHE A 391 40.19 37.41 4.84
N ARG A 392 41.44 37.87 4.77
CA ARG A 392 42.15 38.50 5.89
C ARG A 392 42.61 39.88 5.45
N ILE A 393 42.02 40.90 6.07
CA ILE A 393 42.32 42.32 5.86
C ILE A 393 43.54 42.68 6.70
N LEU A 394 44.60 43.12 6.03
CA LEU A 394 45.88 43.49 6.63
C LEU A 394 45.93 45.00 6.92
N GLN A 395 45.26 45.81 6.10
CA GLN A 395 45.16 47.26 6.23
C GLN A 395 43.93 47.76 5.47
N GLY A 396 43.25 48.78 6.00
CA GLY A 396 42.03 49.33 5.41
C GLY A 396 40.78 48.50 5.72
N LYS A 397 39.72 48.70 4.94
CA LYS A 397 38.42 48.02 5.10
C LYS A 397 37.92 47.56 3.74
N LEU A 398 37.47 46.32 3.62
CA LEU A 398 36.98 45.77 2.34
C LEU A 398 35.48 46.08 2.21
N GLY A 399 35.14 47.14 1.47
CA GLY A 399 33.76 47.62 1.32
C GLY A 399 32.92 46.90 0.26
N ALA A 400 33.56 46.28 -0.74
CA ALA A 400 32.92 45.48 -1.78
C ALA A 400 33.85 44.32 -2.18
N ILE A 401 33.28 43.20 -2.61
CA ILE A 401 34.05 42.05 -3.09
C ILE A 401 33.79 41.90 -4.58
N VAL A 402 34.84 41.93 -5.38
CA VAL A 402 34.79 41.60 -6.80
C VAL A 402 35.60 40.32 -7.01
N VAL A 403 35.00 39.30 -7.62
CA VAL A 403 35.65 38.02 -7.90
C VAL A 403 35.62 37.77 -9.39
N LYS A 404 36.79 37.66 -10.02
CA LYS A 404 36.90 37.23 -11.41
C LYS A 404 36.46 35.77 -11.54
N LEU A 405 35.61 35.51 -12.53
CA LEU A 405 35.08 34.17 -12.85
C LEU A 405 35.76 33.64 -14.12
N ASP A 406 36.69 32.71 -13.97
CA ASP A 406 37.33 32.06 -15.12
C ASP A 406 36.75 30.64 -15.33
N GLY A 407 36.21 30.36 -16.52
CA GLY A 407 35.67 29.06 -16.89
C GLY A 407 34.15 29.04 -17.11
N PRO A 408 33.61 27.99 -17.74
CA PRO A 408 32.18 27.85 -18.01
C PRO A 408 31.40 27.48 -16.74
N GLY A 409 30.21 28.06 -16.57
CA GLY A 409 29.31 27.76 -15.46
C GLY A 409 28.52 28.97 -14.98
N GLU A 410 27.55 28.74 -14.13
CA GLU A 410 26.67 29.75 -13.53
C GLU A 410 26.80 29.74 -12.00
N ILE A 411 26.61 30.92 -11.39
CA ILE A 411 26.58 31.08 -9.94
C ILE A 411 25.14 30.88 -9.47
N LEU A 412 24.94 29.94 -8.55
CA LEU A 412 23.63 29.60 -8.02
C LEU A 412 23.32 30.39 -6.75
N SER A 413 24.31 30.58 -5.88
CA SER A 413 24.15 31.38 -4.68
C SER A 413 25.47 31.91 -4.16
N VAL A 414 25.41 33.05 -3.49
CA VAL A 414 26.52 33.66 -2.78
C VAL A 414 26.03 33.98 -1.37
N GLN A 415 26.72 33.46 -0.36
CA GLN A 415 26.33 33.57 1.04
C GLN A 415 27.51 34.09 1.87
N GLY A 416 27.22 34.95 2.83
CA GLY A 416 28.18 35.47 3.80
C GLY A 416 27.49 36.42 4.76
N GLN A 417 28.01 36.56 5.98
CA GLN A 417 27.37 37.35 7.05
C GLN A 417 27.07 38.80 6.63
N GLN A 418 27.91 39.36 5.76
CA GLN A 418 27.86 40.76 5.34
C GLN A 418 27.30 40.94 3.93
N VAL A 419 26.87 39.87 3.26
CA VAL A 419 26.36 39.92 1.89
C VAL A 419 24.97 40.56 1.88
N LEU A 420 24.83 41.68 1.18
CA LEU A 420 23.55 42.37 0.95
C LEU A 420 22.92 41.92 -0.38
N ALA A 421 23.72 41.91 -1.43
CA ALA A 421 23.31 41.54 -2.78
C ALA A 421 24.53 41.06 -3.59
N TRP A 422 24.30 40.36 -4.69
CA TRP A 422 25.34 39.98 -5.63
C TRP A 422 24.81 39.96 -7.07
N ALA A 423 25.70 40.19 -8.02
CA ALA A 423 25.40 40.12 -9.45
C ALA A 423 26.60 39.57 -10.23
N VAL A 424 26.34 38.85 -11.32
CA VAL A 424 27.38 38.49 -12.29
C VAL A 424 27.33 39.50 -13.43
N THR A 425 28.43 40.23 -13.64
CA THR A 425 28.58 41.25 -14.68
C THR A 425 29.59 40.79 -15.74
N GLY A 426 29.47 41.32 -16.96
CA GLY A 426 30.33 40.96 -18.10
C GLY A 426 29.96 39.64 -18.79
N ASP A 427 30.62 39.36 -19.91
CA ASP A 427 30.44 38.15 -20.73
C ASP A 427 31.76 37.41 -20.98
N GLY A 428 31.67 36.10 -21.28
CA GLY A 428 32.82 35.27 -21.61
C GLY A 428 33.95 35.34 -20.56
N ALA A 429 35.14 35.79 -21.01
CA ALA A 429 36.35 35.90 -20.17
C ALA A 429 36.39 37.18 -19.30
N SER A 430 35.46 38.12 -19.48
CA SER A 430 35.37 39.36 -18.70
C SER A 430 34.45 39.23 -17.48
N ARG A 431 33.88 38.03 -17.24
CA ARG A 431 32.90 37.79 -16.19
C ARG A 431 33.45 38.06 -14.79
N LYS A 432 32.71 38.86 -14.03
CA LYS A 432 32.98 39.18 -12.63
C LYS A 432 31.75 38.90 -11.78
N LEU A 433 31.95 38.39 -10.59
CA LEU A 433 30.95 38.35 -9.53
C LEU A 433 31.17 39.57 -8.63
N GLU A 434 30.22 40.48 -8.63
CA GLU A 434 30.19 41.66 -7.78
C GLU A 434 29.30 41.37 -6.57
N VAL A 435 29.86 41.52 -5.36
CA VAL A 435 29.15 41.29 -4.09
C VAL A 435 29.10 42.60 -3.32
N THR A 436 27.88 43.08 -3.10
CA THR A 436 27.59 44.26 -2.30
C THR A 436 27.52 43.86 -0.83
N LEU A 437 28.25 44.56 0.03
CA LEU A 437 28.27 44.31 1.46
C LEU A 437 27.39 45.31 2.22
N ASN A 438 26.70 44.85 3.28
CA ASN A 438 25.93 45.71 4.18
C ASN A 438 26.82 46.46 5.21
N GLN A 439 28.06 46.01 5.39
CA GLN A 439 29.11 46.64 6.18
C GLN A 439 30.48 46.16 5.67
N PRO A 440 31.53 47.01 5.64
CA PRO A 440 32.88 46.59 5.26
C PRO A 440 33.44 45.48 6.15
N ILE A 441 34.27 44.59 5.58
CA ILE A 441 35.01 43.59 6.37
C ILE A 441 36.22 44.27 7.00
N GLU A 442 36.35 44.12 8.32
CA GLU A 442 37.47 44.59 9.14
C GLU A 442 38.06 43.35 9.85
N GLY A 443 39.31 42.99 9.57
CA GLY A 443 39.94 41.77 10.11
C GLY A 443 39.77 40.53 9.23
N GLU A 444 38.76 39.70 9.49
CA GLU A 444 38.51 38.47 8.73
C GLU A 444 37.05 38.40 8.25
N GLY A 445 36.81 37.74 7.13
CA GLY A 445 35.46 37.54 6.61
C GLY A 445 35.40 36.37 5.63
N ASP A 446 34.24 35.73 5.54
CA ASP A 446 34.04 34.52 4.72
C ASP A 446 32.93 34.74 3.69
N LEU A 447 33.12 34.16 2.51
CA LEU A 447 32.18 34.18 1.39
C LEU A 447 32.07 32.77 0.80
N ARG A 448 30.86 32.22 0.82
CA ARG A 448 30.56 30.93 0.20
C ARG A 448 29.90 31.17 -1.15
N ILE A 449 30.43 30.52 -2.19
CA ILE A 449 29.95 30.58 -3.57
C ILE A 449 29.56 29.17 -3.98
N GLU A 450 28.30 29.00 -4.40
CA GLU A 450 27.81 27.77 -5.02
C GLU A 450 27.63 28.02 -6.52
N GLY A 451 28.14 27.12 -7.34
CA GLY A 451 28.04 27.21 -8.79
C GLY A 451 27.88 25.85 -9.45
N GLN A 452 27.48 25.85 -10.71
CA GLN A 452 27.38 24.64 -11.51
C GLN A 452 27.73 24.88 -12.99
N SER A 453 28.13 23.81 -13.66
CA SER A 453 28.38 23.78 -15.09
C SER A 453 27.71 22.54 -15.68
N ALA A 454 26.96 22.72 -16.78
CA ALA A 454 26.40 21.60 -17.53
C ALA A 454 27.53 20.77 -18.15
N LEU A 455 27.42 19.46 -18.07
CA LEU A 455 28.29 18.52 -18.78
C LEU A 455 27.51 17.95 -19.96
N GLY A 456 28.17 17.88 -21.12
CA GLY A 456 27.61 17.24 -22.32
C GLY A 456 27.55 15.71 -22.19
N SER A 457 27.43 15.03 -23.33
CA SER A 457 27.52 13.57 -23.40
C SER A 457 28.89 13.07 -22.99
N PHE A 458 28.95 12.02 -22.18
CA PHE A 458 30.18 11.31 -21.85
C PHE A 458 30.72 10.55 -23.08
N PRO A 459 32.05 10.43 -23.26
CA PRO A 459 33.12 11.02 -22.45
C PRO A 459 33.20 12.55 -22.62
N VAL A 460 33.46 13.29 -21.53
CA VAL A 460 33.45 14.76 -21.53
C VAL A 460 34.70 15.33 -20.86
N LYS A 461 35.21 16.44 -21.42
CA LYS A 461 36.22 17.28 -20.78
C LYS A 461 35.55 18.48 -20.13
N ALA A 462 35.73 18.63 -18.83
CA ALA A 462 35.16 19.72 -18.05
C ALA A 462 36.26 20.66 -17.54
N VAL A 463 36.00 21.96 -17.60
CA VAL A 463 36.83 23.01 -17.00
C VAL A 463 36.04 23.62 -15.85
N PRO A 464 36.36 23.32 -14.59
CA PRO A 464 35.68 23.93 -13.44
C PRO A 464 35.90 25.44 -13.38
N MET A 465 34.95 26.14 -12.76
CA MET A 465 35.09 27.58 -12.53
C MET A 465 36.25 27.85 -11.56
N ARG A 466 36.97 28.94 -11.80
CA ARG A 466 38.00 29.44 -10.89
C ARG A 466 37.58 30.81 -10.40
N PHE A 467 37.57 30.96 -9.09
CA PHE A 467 37.24 32.19 -8.39
C PHE A 467 38.53 32.89 -8.01
N THR A 468 38.71 34.12 -8.46
CA THR A 468 39.90 34.93 -8.12
C THR A 468 39.47 36.30 -7.62
N PRO A 469 39.59 36.60 -6.32
CA PRO A 469 39.28 37.92 -5.79
C PRO A 469 40.16 39.02 -6.39
N ASP A 470 39.53 40.07 -6.89
CA ASP A 470 40.19 41.24 -7.45
C ASP A 470 40.83 42.08 -6.32
N GLY A 471 42.06 42.58 -6.54
CA GLY A 471 42.78 43.39 -5.55
C GLY A 471 43.43 42.65 -4.38
N ALA A 472 43.33 41.32 -4.28
CA ALA A 472 44.01 40.56 -3.23
C ALA A 472 45.53 40.49 -3.46
N LEU A 473 46.34 40.78 -2.43
CA LEU A 473 47.81 40.66 -2.48
C LEU A 473 48.26 39.21 -2.72
N ARG A 474 47.50 38.27 -2.18
CA ARG A 474 47.73 36.83 -2.31
C ARG A 474 46.41 36.10 -2.32
N HIS A 475 46.29 35.14 -3.22
CA HIS A 475 45.18 34.19 -3.27
C HIS A 475 45.74 32.77 -3.36
N SER A 476 45.33 31.88 -2.45
CA SER A 476 45.82 30.50 -2.38
C SER A 476 44.72 29.57 -1.87
N GLY A 477 44.87 28.25 -1.99
CA GLY A 477 43.81 27.38 -1.51
C GLY A 477 43.97 25.91 -1.83
N TRP A 478 42.86 25.19 -1.64
CA TRP A 478 42.71 23.78 -1.93
C TRP A 478 41.49 23.54 -2.83
N VAL A 479 41.60 22.56 -3.71
CA VAL A 479 40.50 22.05 -4.52
C VAL A 479 40.42 20.55 -4.35
N ARG A 480 39.25 20.03 -3.96
CA ARG A 480 38.92 18.61 -4.03
C ARG A 480 38.03 18.36 -5.22
N ILE A 481 38.40 17.41 -6.07
CA ILE A 481 37.62 16.96 -7.22
C ILE A 481 37.20 15.54 -6.94
N ALA A 482 35.89 15.27 -6.92
CA ALA A 482 35.37 13.95 -6.64
C ALA A 482 34.17 13.58 -7.51
N ASN A 483 33.97 12.28 -7.72
CA ASN A 483 32.82 11.81 -8.47
C ASN A 483 31.54 11.84 -7.62
N GLN A 484 30.42 12.02 -8.31
CA GLN A 484 29.08 11.88 -7.76
C GLN A 484 28.31 10.86 -8.60
N GLY A 485 28.13 9.65 -8.07
CA GLY A 485 27.52 8.54 -8.80
C GLY A 485 28.50 7.82 -9.71
N SER A 486 28.00 7.27 -10.81
CA SER A 486 28.72 6.36 -11.71
C SER A 486 29.51 7.08 -12.79
N VAL A 487 30.46 7.91 -12.34
CA VAL A 487 31.38 8.63 -13.22
C VAL A 487 32.81 8.30 -12.80
N ARG A 488 33.65 7.97 -13.78
CA ARG A 488 35.10 7.85 -13.62
C ARG A 488 35.74 9.16 -14.00
N LEU A 489 36.70 9.61 -13.20
CA LEU A 489 37.38 10.88 -13.36
C LEU A 489 38.87 10.68 -13.60
N GLU A 490 39.45 11.59 -14.36
CA GLU A 490 40.88 11.82 -14.47
C GLU A 490 41.11 13.33 -14.51
N VAL A 491 42.07 13.82 -13.71
CA VAL A 491 42.41 15.24 -13.69
C VAL A 491 43.66 15.45 -14.53
N THR A 492 43.55 16.27 -15.57
CA THR A 492 44.60 16.55 -16.55
C THR A 492 44.90 18.04 -16.63
N SER A 493 45.91 18.42 -17.42
CA SER A 493 46.23 19.82 -17.71
C SER A 493 46.47 20.69 -16.47
N VAL A 494 47.03 20.09 -15.40
CA VAL A 494 47.24 20.73 -14.10
C VAL A 494 48.45 21.67 -14.17
N VAL A 495 48.23 22.96 -13.95
CA VAL A 495 49.26 24.01 -13.92
C VAL A 495 49.08 24.87 -12.67
N GLY A 496 50.18 25.21 -11.99
CA GLY A 496 50.16 26.06 -10.79
C GLY A 496 49.59 25.38 -9.54
N MET A 497 49.46 24.05 -9.52
CA MET A 497 48.90 23.28 -8.41
C MET A 497 49.78 22.08 -8.05
N MET A 498 49.72 21.64 -6.79
CA MET A 498 50.39 20.46 -6.27
C MET A 498 49.35 19.44 -5.80
N GLN A 499 49.42 18.21 -6.28
CA GLN A 499 48.53 17.14 -5.83
C GLN A 499 48.91 16.68 -4.42
N LEU A 500 47.90 16.43 -3.60
CA LEU A 500 48.00 15.96 -2.22
C LEU A 500 47.23 14.64 -2.06
N ALA A 501 47.49 13.94 -0.95
CA ALA A 501 46.68 12.77 -0.59
C ALA A 501 45.24 13.20 -0.22
N PRO A 502 44.20 12.39 -0.50
CA PRO A 502 42.81 12.75 -0.23
C PRO A 502 42.52 13.21 1.21
N GLY A 503 43.18 12.61 2.21
CA GLY A 503 43.04 12.97 3.62
C GLY A 503 43.70 14.29 4.03
N GLN A 504 44.39 14.98 3.12
CA GLN A 504 45.02 16.28 3.38
C GLN A 504 44.13 17.48 2.96
N PHE A 505 42.86 17.23 2.63
CA PHE A 505 41.89 18.29 2.38
C PHE A 505 41.49 18.96 3.72
N PRO A 506 41.44 20.30 3.81
CA PRO A 506 41.30 21.02 5.08
C PRO A 506 39.89 21.01 5.69
N ILE A 507 38.90 20.38 5.03
CA ILE A 507 37.53 20.25 5.54
C ILE A 507 37.21 18.76 5.73
N GLU A 508 36.69 18.42 6.92
CA GLU A 508 36.24 17.07 7.26
C GLU A 508 35.01 16.65 6.44
N GLY A 509 34.91 15.35 6.13
CA GLY A 509 33.85 14.76 5.30
C GLY A 509 34.34 14.30 3.94
N GLY A 510 33.67 13.31 3.35
CA GLY A 510 34.05 12.71 2.06
C GLY A 510 34.78 11.35 2.16
N GLU A 511 34.73 10.67 3.31
CA GLU A 511 35.37 9.37 3.53
C GLU A 511 34.82 8.24 2.62
N ASN A 512 33.61 8.41 2.07
CA ASN A 512 32.96 7.45 1.16
C ASN A 512 33.04 7.87 -0.32
N LEU A 513 33.94 8.79 -0.70
CA LEU A 513 34.13 9.16 -2.10
C LEU A 513 34.91 8.07 -2.84
N ARG A 514 34.25 7.39 -3.80
CA ARG A 514 34.89 6.33 -4.61
C ARG A 514 36.16 6.82 -5.31
N GLN A 515 36.13 8.05 -5.82
CA GLN A 515 37.30 8.69 -6.43
C GLN A 515 37.36 10.15 -6.00
N ALA A 516 38.49 10.54 -5.41
CA ALA A 516 38.76 11.92 -5.00
C ALA A 516 40.22 12.29 -5.29
N PHE A 517 40.42 13.46 -5.87
CA PHE A 517 41.71 14.08 -6.09
C PHE A 517 41.77 15.39 -5.33
N VAL A 518 42.85 15.64 -4.60
CA VAL A 518 43.04 16.86 -3.83
C VAL A 518 44.25 17.59 -4.36
N TYR A 519 44.10 18.89 -4.61
CA TYR A 519 45.17 19.77 -5.06
C TYR A 519 45.25 21.00 -4.17
N ARG A 520 46.47 21.50 -3.97
CA ARG A 520 46.75 22.80 -3.35
C ARG A 520 47.32 23.74 -4.39
N PHE A 521 46.84 24.99 -4.41
CA PHE A 521 47.37 26.04 -5.27
C PHE A 521 47.95 27.19 -4.42
N PRO A 522 49.17 27.67 -4.68
CA PRO A 522 49.82 28.69 -3.87
C PRO A 522 49.52 30.13 -4.31
N ALA A 523 49.01 30.33 -5.53
CA ALA A 523 48.75 31.60 -6.20
C ALA A 523 47.47 31.56 -7.05
N ALA A 524 46.97 32.72 -7.49
CA ALA A 524 45.74 32.84 -8.28
C ALA A 524 45.82 32.11 -9.63
N ASP A 525 46.99 32.17 -10.28
CA ASP A 525 47.24 31.54 -11.58
C ASP A 525 47.25 30.02 -11.43
N ARG A 526 46.15 29.40 -11.87
CA ARG A 526 45.95 27.95 -11.83
C ARG A 526 45.05 27.50 -12.98
N SER A 527 45.30 26.33 -13.51
CA SER A 527 44.41 25.67 -14.48
C SER A 527 44.43 24.17 -14.28
N PHE A 528 43.29 23.53 -14.56
CA PHE A 528 43.14 22.08 -14.58
C PHE A 528 41.90 21.73 -15.39
N GLU A 529 41.90 20.54 -15.97
CA GLU A 529 40.78 19.94 -16.69
C GLU A 529 40.40 18.62 -16.03
N ILE A 530 39.13 18.23 -16.16
CA ILE A 530 38.62 16.95 -15.68
C ILE A 530 38.10 16.17 -16.89
N ASN A 531 38.74 15.06 -17.23
CA ASN A 531 38.15 14.05 -18.10
C ASN A 531 37.18 13.22 -17.26
N ALA A 532 35.95 13.07 -17.73
CA ALA A 532 34.93 12.30 -17.07
C ALA A 532 34.29 11.30 -18.04
N ASP A 533 34.18 10.04 -17.61
CA ASP A 533 33.60 8.92 -18.34
C ASP A 533 32.41 8.34 -17.56
N GLN A 534 31.34 7.94 -18.26
CA GLN A 534 30.23 7.24 -17.61
C GLN A 534 30.63 5.79 -17.32
N VAL A 535 30.40 5.36 -16.09
CA VAL A 535 30.58 3.96 -15.69
C VAL A 535 29.27 3.21 -15.95
N LEU A 536 29.30 2.27 -16.88
CA LEU A 536 28.14 1.41 -17.17
C LEU A 536 28.00 0.33 -16.09
N PRO A 537 26.76 -0.04 -15.72
CA PRO A 537 26.52 -1.12 -14.77
C PRO A 537 26.96 -2.46 -15.38
N GLU A 538 27.69 -3.25 -14.60
CA GLU A 538 27.97 -4.64 -14.94
C GLU A 538 27.00 -5.54 -14.18
N VAL A 539 26.17 -6.28 -14.92
CA VAL A 539 25.17 -7.19 -14.35
C VAL A 539 25.59 -8.63 -14.63
N SER A 540 25.61 -9.47 -13.61
CA SER A 540 25.64 -10.93 -13.75
C SER A 540 24.34 -11.53 -13.24
N VAL A 541 23.86 -12.58 -13.89
CA VAL A 541 22.60 -13.26 -13.55
C VAL A 541 22.88 -14.71 -13.17
N PHE A 542 22.41 -15.10 -12.00
CA PHE A 542 22.23 -16.50 -11.64
C PHE A 542 20.73 -16.83 -11.65
N GLU A 543 20.30 -17.77 -12.50
CA GLU A 543 18.89 -18.17 -12.60
C GLU A 543 18.64 -19.58 -12.06
N VAL A 544 17.48 -19.77 -11.42
CA VAL A 544 16.89 -21.08 -11.19
C VAL A 544 15.53 -21.08 -11.87
N THR A 545 15.44 -21.76 -13.01
CA THR A 545 14.26 -21.72 -13.88
C THR A 545 13.60 -23.09 -13.93
N LEU A 546 12.33 -23.15 -13.53
CA LEU A 546 11.50 -24.34 -13.54
C LEU A 546 10.48 -24.26 -14.67
N TYR A 547 10.50 -25.23 -15.57
CA TYR A 547 9.50 -25.43 -16.60
C TYR A 547 8.51 -26.51 -16.13
N GLU A 548 7.25 -26.14 -15.98
CA GLU A 548 6.21 -27.03 -15.47
C GLU A 548 5.11 -27.23 -16.53
N ILE A 549 4.76 -28.49 -16.77
CA ILE A 549 3.51 -28.87 -17.45
C ILE A 549 2.51 -29.22 -16.36
N ALA A 550 1.56 -28.35 -16.07
CA ALA A 550 0.43 -28.69 -15.20
C ALA A 550 -0.72 -29.30 -16.03
N GLU A 551 -1.77 -29.77 -15.36
CA GLU A 551 -2.88 -30.46 -16.04
C GLU A 551 -3.56 -29.57 -17.09
N THR A 552 -3.74 -28.28 -16.79
CA THR A 552 -4.49 -27.32 -17.62
C THR A 552 -3.62 -26.27 -18.30
N ASP A 553 -2.41 -26.04 -17.82
CA ASP A 553 -1.54 -24.94 -18.24
C ASP A 553 -0.05 -25.33 -18.22
N ARG A 554 0.78 -24.52 -18.88
CA ARG A 554 2.24 -24.57 -18.78
C ARG A 554 2.74 -23.35 -18.04
N ARG A 555 3.76 -23.54 -17.20
CA ARG A 555 4.33 -22.48 -16.37
C ARG A 555 5.84 -22.42 -16.50
N ILE A 556 6.37 -21.21 -16.40
CA ILE A 556 7.79 -20.95 -16.22
C ILE A 556 7.93 -20.15 -14.93
N LEU A 557 8.60 -20.72 -13.94
CA LEU A 557 8.93 -20.08 -12.68
C LEU A 557 10.42 -19.80 -12.68
N ALA A 558 10.83 -18.55 -12.56
CA ALA A 558 12.25 -18.19 -12.54
C ALA A 558 12.58 -17.36 -11.31
N ASP A 559 13.50 -17.87 -10.49
CA ASP A 559 14.17 -17.13 -9.43
C ASP A 559 15.50 -16.60 -9.99
N LEU A 560 15.61 -15.27 -10.09
CA LEU A 560 16.74 -14.56 -10.67
C LEU A 560 17.52 -13.81 -9.58
N GLU A 561 18.80 -14.12 -9.43
CA GLU A 561 19.75 -13.36 -8.62
C GLU A 561 20.60 -12.49 -9.55
N LEU A 562 20.40 -11.16 -9.46
CA LEU A 562 21.25 -10.17 -10.10
C LEU A 562 22.42 -9.83 -9.17
N ASP A 563 23.65 -9.82 -9.69
CA ASP A 563 24.84 -9.23 -9.07
C ASP A 563 25.22 -7.97 -9.87
N ILE A 564 24.88 -6.80 -9.33
CA ILE A 564 25.02 -5.48 -9.97
C ILE A 564 26.27 -4.79 -9.43
N ARG A 565 27.23 -4.53 -10.32
CA ARG A 565 28.51 -3.90 -10.00
C ARG A 565 28.73 -2.64 -10.84
N GLU A 566 29.77 -1.88 -10.46
CA GLU A 566 30.22 -0.65 -11.11
C GLU A 566 29.24 0.54 -10.98
N ALA A 567 27.95 0.36 -11.31
CA ALA A 567 26.91 1.37 -11.24
C ALA A 567 25.56 0.79 -10.79
N PRO A 568 24.74 1.53 -10.02
CA PRO A 568 23.41 1.07 -9.63
C PRO A 568 22.42 1.12 -10.81
N LEU A 569 21.43 0.23 -10.78
CA LEU A 569 20.33 0.18 -11.76
C LEU A 569 19.05 0.82 -11.21
N ARG A 570 18.31 1.53 -12.06
CA ARG A 570 16.93 1.99 -11.74
C ARG A 570 15.87 1.14 -12.41
N GLU A 571 16.22 0.54 -13.53
CA GLU A 571 15.38 -0.39 -14.26
C GLU A 571 16.26 -1.50 -14.83
N TRP A 572 15.64 -2.63 -15.13
CA TRP A 572 16.30 -3.75 -15.79
C TRP A 572 15.34 -4.40 -16.78
N GLU A 573 15.85 -4.77 -17.95
CA GLU A 573 15.06 -5.37 -19.02
C GLU A 573 15.41 -6.84 -19.18
N MET A 574 14.38 -7.65 -19.41
CA MET A 574 14.52 -9.05 -19.80
C MET A 574 13.53 -9.40 -20.92
N SER A 575 13.79 -10.49 -21.65
CA SER A 575 12.92 -10.97 -22.72
C SER A 575 12.25 -12.27 -22.32
N VAL A 576 10.93 -12.32 -22.47
CA VAL A 576 10.09 -13.50 -22.19
C VAL A 576 9.44 -14.00 -23.48
N PRO A 577 9.00 -15.28 -23.56
CA PRO A 577 8.40 -15.83 -24.78
C PRO A 577 7.04 -15.18 -25.09
N GLU A 578 6.74 -14.94 -26.36
CA GLU A 578 5.53 -14.17 -26.75
C GLU A 578 4.20 -14.85 -26.45
N ASP A 579 4.22 -16.18 -26.32
CA ASP A 579 3.07 -17.06 -26.11
C ASP A 579 2.80 -17.33 -24.62
N TYR A 580 3.56 -16.70 -23.72
CA TYR A 580 3.34 -16.72 -22.28
C TYR A 580 2.86 -15.35 -21.77
N ALA A 581 1.86 -15.37 -20.89
CA ALA A 581 1.46 -14.21 -20.12
C ALA A 581 2.37 -14.05 -18.89
N VAL A 582 2.74 -12.80 -18.56
CA VAL A 582 3.46 -12.48 -17.32
C VAL A 582 2.45 -12.41 -16.18
N ALA A 583 2.39 -13.45 -15.35
CA ALA A 583 1.45 -13.52 -14.23
C ALA A 583 1.93 -12.71 -13.02
N SER A 584 3.24 -12.68 -12.76
CA SER A 584 3.82 -11.85 -11.69
C SER A 584 5.32 -11.62 -11.86
N VAL A 585 5.78 -10.43 -11.49
CA VAL A 585 7.19 -10.10 -11.23
C VAL A 585 7.28 -9.53 -9.82
N THR A 586 8.09 -10.12 -8.96
CA THR A 586 8.21 -9.69 -7.54
C THR A 586 9.66 -9.66 -7.09
N GLY A 587 9.97 -8.81 -6.12
CA GLY A 587 11.30 -8.69 -5.51
C GLY A 587 11.30 -7.56 -4.50
N ALA A 588 12.22 -7.58 -3.53
CA ALA A 588 12.21 -6.61 -2.42
C ALA A 588 12.36 -5.15 -2.88
N ALA A 589 13.12 -4.92 -3.95
CA ALA A 589 13.32 -3.59 -4.53
C ALA A 589 12.45 -3.31 -5.77
N VAL A 590 11.64 -4.28 -6.22
CA VAL A 590 10.77 -4.12 -7.39
C VAL A 590 9.59 -3.23 -7.02
N ALA A 591 9.45 -2.09 -7.69
CA ALA A 591 8.30 -1.20 -7.53
C ALA A 591 7.17 -1.59 -8.47
N ASP A 592 7.50 -1.83 -9.75
CA ASP A 592 6.53 -2.16 -10.79
C ASP A 592 7.22 -2.86 -11.97
N TYR A 593 6.44 -3.38 -12.92
CA TYR A 593 6.94 -3.89 -14.18
C TYR A 593 6.01 -3.56 -15.34
N THR A 594 6.59 -3.38 -16.53
CA THR A 594 5.83 -3.16 -17.77
C THR A 594 6.21 -4.22 -18.79
N VAL A 595 5.21 -4.67 -19.56
CA VAL A 595 5.39 -5.68 -20.61
C VAL A 595 5.12 -5.03 -21.95
N ALA A 596 6.04 -5.18 -22.89
CA ALA A 596 5.88 -4.67 -24.25
C ALA A 596 4.65 -5.29 -24.93
N SER A 597 3.84 -4.46 -25.59
CA SER A 597 2.64 -4.88 -26.32
C SER A 597 2.95 -5.69 -27.57
N THR A 598 4.12 -5.46 -28.16
CA THR A 598 4.53 -6.05 -29.44
C THR A 598 5.68 -7.02 -29.21
N ALA A 599 5.57 -8.23 -29.75
CA ALA A 599 6.65 -9.19 -29.75
C ALA A 599 7.64 -8.90 -30.88
N VAL A 600 8.93 -9.10 -30.62
CA VAL A 600 10.02 -9.01 -31.59
C VAL A 600 10.77 -10.33 -31.55
N LYS A 601 10.91 -10.99 -32.71
CA LYS A 601 11.56 -12.32 -32.84
C LYS A 601 11.00 -13.38 -31.87
N GLY A 602 9.69 -13.40 -31.66
CA GLY A 602 9.03 -14.41 -30.79
C GLY A 602 9.15 -14.14 -29.28
N THR A 603 9.62 -12.95 -28.88
CA THR A 603 9.78 -12.57 -27.47
C THR A 603 9.20 -11.20 -27.18
N ARG A 604 8.77 -10.95 -25.94
CA ARG A 604 8.35 -9.65 -25.43
C ARG A 604 9.35 -9.15 -24.39
N VAL A 605 9.62 -7.85 -24.41
CA VAL A 605 10.44 -7.21 -23.38
C VAL A 605 9.60 -6.99 -22.13
N VAL A 606 10.12 -7.40 -20.98
CA VAL A 606 9.62 -7.06 -19.65
C VAL A 606 10.62 -6.10 -19.03
N LYS A 607 10.18 -4.88 -18.76
CA LYS A 607 10.96 -3.85 -18.06
C LYS A 607 10.55 -3.83 -16.60
N ILE A 608 11.50 -4.12 -15.72
CA ILE A 608 11.36 -4.12 -14.27
C ILE A 608 11.84 -2.78 -13.74
N LEU A 609 10.99 -2.10 -12.97
CA LEU A 609 11.26 -0.79 -12.37
C LEU A 609 11.57 -0.98 -10.87
N PHE A 610 12.70 -0.46 -10.40
CA PHE A 610 13.07 -0.52 -8.98
C PHE A 610 12.60 0.74 -8.23
N SER A 611 12.22 0.59 -6.95
CA SER A 611 11.73 1.68 -6.10
C SER A 611 12.79 2.74 -5.80
N GLN A 612 14.07 2.37 -5.91
CA GLN A 612 15.24 3.21 -5.77
C GLN A 612 16.39 2.64 -6.62
N PRO A 613 17.46 3.40 -6.92
CA PRO A 613 18.66 2.82 -7.52
C PRO A 613 19.20 1.65 -6.69
N VAL A 614 19.38 0.49 -7.31
CA VAL A 614 19.85 -0.74 -6.65
C VAL A 614 21.25 -1.13 -7.10
N ASP A 615 22.08 -1.57 -6.16
CA ASP A 615 23.39 -2.16 -6.40
C ASP A 615 23.52 -3.52 -5.68
N GLY A 616 24.63 -4.22 -5.90
CA GLY A 616 24.90 -5.51 -5.28
C GLY A 616 23.88 -6.58 -5.67
N ARG A 617 23.55 -7.45 -4.70
CA ARG A 617 22.68 -8.61 -4.93
C ARG A 617 21.20 -8.23 -4.89
N GLN A 618 20.47 -8.52 -5.96
CA GLN A 618 19.02 -8.34 -6.03
C GLN A 618 18.32 -9.66 -6.41
N LEU A 619 17.24 -9.99 -5.70
CA LEU A 619 16.45 -11.20 -5.95
C LEU A 619 15.11 -10.83 -6.60
N ILE A 620 14.83 -11.44 -7.76
CA ILE A 620 13.62 -11.24 -8.54
C ILE A 620 12.98 -12.60 -8.81
N LYS A 621 11.66 -12.71 -8.60
CA LYS A 621 10.87 -13.89 -8.95
C LYS A 621 9.92 -13.56 -10.09
N LEU A 622 9.92 -14.39 -11.11
CA LEU A 622 9.08 -14.30 -12.30
C LEU A 622 8.17 -15.53 -12.40
N ARG A 623 6.89 -15.31 -12.71
CA ARG A 623 5.95 -16.36 -13.08
C ARG A 623 5.34 -16.05 -14.44
N LEU A 624 5.52 -16.97 -15.38
CA LEU A 624 4.91 -16.95 -16.70
C LEU A 624 3.93 -18.11 -16.84
N GLU A 625 2.83 -17.87 -17.54
CA GLU A 625 1.77 -18.87 -17.76
C GLU A 625 1.32 -18.91 -19.21
N LYS A 626 1.06 -20.11 -19.71
CA LYS A 626 0.49 -20.37 -21.02
C LYS A 626 -0.67 -21.34 -20.87
N ASN A 627 -1.85 -20.95 -21.35
CA ASN A 627 -3.04 -21.79 -21.30
C ASN A 627 -2.93 -22.95 -22.32
N GLN A 628 -2.27 -24.02 -21.91
CA GLN A 628 -2.01 -25.22 -22.70
C GLN A 628 -1.98 -26.43 -21.78
N ALA A 629 -2.99 -27.30 -21.89
CA ALA A 629 -3.11 -28.52 -21.10
C ALA A 629 -1.98 -29.53 -21.37
N ALA A 630 -1.79 -30.45 -20.42
CA ALA A 630 -0.80 -31.52 -20.54
C ALA A 630 -1.14 -32.46 -21.71
N GLN A 631 -0.18 -32.66 -22.61
CA GLN A 631 -0.32 -33.53 -23.78
C GLN A 631 1.01 -34.19 -24.13
N ALA A 632 0.96 -35.44 -24.62
CA ALA A 632 2.12 -36.11 -25.19
C ALA A 632 2.57 -35.44 -26.48
N GLY A 633 3.88 -35.40 -26.73
CA GLY A 633 4.47 -34.74 -27.89
C GLY A 633 5.82 -34.09 -27.56
N THR A 634 6.26 -33.19 -28.44
CA THR A 634 7.51 -32.44 -28.25
C THR A 634 7.23 -31.11 -27.57
N TRP A 635 8.14 -30.69 -26.69
CA TRP A 635 8.13 -29.39 -26.05
C TRP A 635 9.51 -28.74 -26.07
N ASP A 636 9.64 -27.72 -26.89
CA ASP A 636 10.80 -26.84 -26.88
C ASP A 636 10.70 -25.88 -25.68
N LEU A 637 11.68 -25.93 -24.79
CA LEU A 637 11.75 -25.06 -23.61
C LEU A 637 12.17 -23.66 -24.07
N PRO A 638 11.29 -22.65 -23.95
CA PRO A 638 11.60 -21.32 -24.46
C PRO A 638 12.58 -20.61 -23.52
N SER A 639 13.69 -20.08 -24.05
CA SER A 639 14.72 -19.43 -23.23
C SER A 639 14.32 -18.02 -22.80
N LEU A 640 14.56 -17.68 -21.53
CA LEU A 640 14.52 -16.30 -21.06
C LEU A 640 15.77 -15.54 -21.53
N GLY A 641 15.57 -14.32 -22.02
CA GLY A 641 16.63 -13.44 -22.51
C GLY A 641 17.02 -12.38 -21.47
N PHE A 642 18.33 -12.15 -21.31
CA PHE A 642 18.86 -11.16 -20.37
C PHE A 642 19.82 -10.21 -21.11
N PRO A 643 19.30 -9.21 -21.84
CA PRO A 643 20.11 -8.30 -22.63
C PRO A 643 21.11 -7.51 -21.76
N GLY A 644 22.33 -7.31 -22.26
CA GLY A 644 23.37 -6.52 -21.58
C GLY A 644 24.05 -7.18 -20.38
N VAL A 645 23.67 -8.40 -20.01
CA VAL A 645 24.29 -9.14 -18.90
C VAL A 645 25.67 -9.68 -19.29
N LYS A 646 26.67 -9.45 -18.42
CA LYS A 646 28.07 -9.85 -18.63
C LYS A 646 28.29 -11.35 -18.43
N SER A 647 27.58 -11.96 -17.48
CA SER A 647 27.63 -13.42 -17.28
C SER A 647 26.27 -13.98 -16.84
N ARG A 648 25.90 -15.13 -17.40
CA ARG A 648 24.68 -15.88 -17.08
C ARG A 648 25.05 -17.28 -16.63
N ARG A 649 24.55 -17.70 -15.48
CA ARG A 649 24.70 -19.05 -14.93
C ARG A 649 23.38 -19.49 -14.32
N GLY A 650 23.21 -20.78 -14.11
CA GLY A 650 21.99 -21.24 -13.46
C GLY A 650 21.69 -22.72 -13.60
N SER A 651 20.49 -23.07 -13.16
CA SER A 651 19.91 -24.40 -13.21
C SER A 651 18.52 -24.36 -13.84
N ILE A 652 18.25 -25.34 -14.70
CA ILE A 652 16.93 -25.55 -15.29
C ILE A 652 16.34 -26.83 -14.70
N GLY A 653 15.10 -26.78 -14.26
CA GLY A 653 14.32 -27.94 -13.85
C GLY A 653 13.12 -28.14 -14.78
N VAL A 654 12.72 -29.39 -14.99
CA VAL A 654 11.49 -29.73 -15.73
C VAL A 654 10.60 -30.62 -14.87
N VAL A 655 9.34 -30.22 -14.73
CA VAL A 655 8.29 -30.90 -14.00
C VAL A 655 7.13 -31.17 -14.96
N SER A 656 6.44 -32.29 -14.75
CA SER A 656 5.17 -32.54 -15.43
C SER A 656 4.09 -32.99 -14.48
N ALA A 657 2.86 -32.83 -14.93
CA ALA A 657 1.68 -33.38 -14.32
C ALA A 657 1.79 -34.90 -14.18
N ARG A 658 1.03 -35.43 -13.24
CA ARG A 658 0.94 -36.87 -13.01
C ARG A 658 0.44 -37.57 -14.28
N GLY A 659 0.91 -38.78 -14.53
CA GLY A 659 0.60 -39.50 -15.76
C GLY A 659 1.41 -39.09 -16.99
N PHE A 660 2.36 -38.16 -16.86
CA PHE A 660 3.30 -37.83 -17.92
C PHE A 660 4.75 -38.08 -17.49
N ARG A 661 5.54 -38.57 -18.44
CA ARG A 661 7.00 -38.68 -18.36
C ARG A 661 7.62 -37.70 -19.33
N VAL A 662 8.61 -36.96 -18.86
CA VAL A 662 9.39 -36.03 -19.67
C VAL A 662 10.82 -36.54 -19.77
N THR A 663 11.31 -36.71 -20.99
CA THR A 663 12.70 -37.09 -21.28
C THR A 663 13.35 -36.07 -22.21
N PRO A 664 14.67 -35.83 -22.12
CA PRO A 664 15.36 -34.92 -23.03
C PRO A 664 15.40 -35.51 -24.44
N ALA A 665 14.99 -34.75 -25.45
CA ALA A 665 15.10 -35.14 -26.86
C ALA A 665 16.36 -34.55 -27.51
N LYS A 666 16.60 -33.25 -27.32
CA LYS A 666 17.80 -32.55 -27.81
C LYS A 666 18.17 -31.42 -26.86
N THR A 667 19.45 -31.28 -26.53
CA THR A 667 19.95 -30.18 -25.70
C THR A 667 21.20 -29.57 -26.33
N THR A 668 21.40 -28.27 -26.16
CA THR A 668 22.62 -27.55 -26.60
C THR A 668 23.04 -26.57 -25.51
N SER A 669 24.34 -26.55 -25.17
CA SER A 669 24.94 -25.72 -24.11
C SER A 669 24.32 -25.92 -22.71
N LEU A 670 23.73 -27.09 -22.47
CA LEU A 670 23.24 -27.57 -21.17
C LEU A 670 23.91 -28.88 -20.78
N VAL A 671 24.10 -29.07 -19.47
CA VAL A 671 24.60 -30.33 -18.90
C VAL A 671 23.54 -30.91 -17.99
N GLU A 672 23.11 -32.14 -18.26
CA GLU A 672 22.22 -32.88 -17.37
C GLU A 672 22.94 -33.20 -16.05
N VAL A 673 22.24 -32.98 -14.94
CA VAL A 673 22.75 -33.23 -13.58
C VAL A 673 21.73 -34.08 -12.80
N PRO A 674 22.13 -34.77 -11.73
CA PRO A 674 21.18 -35.47 -10.85
C PRO A 674 20.14 -34.53 -10.24
N LEU A 675 18.89 -35.02 -10.10
CA LEU A 675 17.76 -34.26 -9.55
C LEU A 675 18.04 -33.69 -8.15
N THR A 676 18.86 -34.38 -7.36
CA THR A 676 19.23 -33.99 -5.98
C THR A 676 20.11 -32.74 -5.90
N ILE A 677 20.70 -32.30 -7.01
CA ILE A 677 21.59 -31.12 -7.08
C ILE A 677 20.79 -29.87 -7.47
N PHE A 678 19.51 -29.99 -7.83
CA PHE A 678 18.68 -28.82 -8.14
C PHE A 678 18.56 -27.91 -6.91
N PRO A 679 18.77 -26.58 -7.04
CA PRO A 679 18.89 -25.69 -5.88
C PRO A 679 17.68 -25.64 -4.94
N THR A 680 16.49 -26.01 -5.42
CA THR A 680 15.24 -25.95 -4.67
C THR A 680 14.56 -27.30 -4.61
N GLN A 681 14.00 -27.67 -3.45
CA GLN A 681 13.22 -28.90 -3.34
C GLN A 681 11.90 -28.75 -4.10
N THR A 682 11.80 -29.47 -5.22
CA THR A 682 10.67 -29.35 -6.15
C THR A 682 10.01 -30.71 -6.32
N ALA A 683 8.74 -30.83 -5.92
CA ALA A 683 7.97 -32.05 -6.09
C ALA A 683 7.72 -32.33 -7.58
N GLY A 684 7.82 -33.60 -8.00
CA GLY A 684 7.55 -34.00 -9.38
C GLY A 684 8.64 -33.61 -10.39
N LEU A 685 9.81 -33.19 -9.93
CA LEU A 685 10.97 -32.88 -10.77
C LEU A 685 11.44 -34.14 -11.51
N GLN A 686 11.53 -34.07 -12.84
CA GLN A 686 11.90 -35.21 -13.70
C GLN A 686 13.21 -35.02 -14.44
N GLN A 687 13.55 -33.78 -14.82
CA GLN A 687 14.80 -33.47 -15.53
C GLN A 687 15.45 -32.24 -14.92
N THR A 688 16.79 -32.24 -14.84
CA THR A 688 17.56 -31.11 -14.33
C THR A 688 18.82 -30.87 -15.14
N PHE A 689 19.07 -29.60 -15.45
CA PHE A 689 20.22 -29.16 -16.22
C PHE A 689 20.96 -28.01 -15.55
N ARG A 690 22.26 -27.90 -15.81
CA ARG A 690 23.07 -26.73 -15.49
C ARG A 690 23.39 -25.96 -16.77
N LEU A 691 23.23 -24.64 -16.73
CA LEU A 691 23.66 -23.75 -17.81
C LEU A 691 25.19 -23.63 -17.86
N ARG A 692 25.76 -23.74 -19.06
CA ARG A 692 27.17 -23.40 -19.32
C ARG A 692 27.35 -22.04 -19.99
N GLU A 693 26.47 -21.72 -20.92
CA GLU A 693 26.55 -20.53 -21.76
C GLU A 693 25.21 -19.79 -21.81
N ALA A 694 25.25 -18.52 -22.23
CA ALA A 694 24.06 -17.68 -22.25
C ALA A 694 23.02 -18.12 -23.28
N ALA A 695 23.48 -18.62 -24.43
CA ALA A 695 22.66 -19.19 -25.50
C ALA A 695 22.56 -20.70 -25.29
N TRP A 696 21.37 -21.18 -24.96
CA TRP A 696 21.08 -22.60 -24.80
C TRP A 696 19.74 -22.93 -25.45
N SER A 697 19.56 -24.19 -25.82
CA SER A 697 18.26 -24.71 -26.26
C SER A 697 18.03 -26.11 -25.73
N ALA A 698 16.77 -26.44 -25.47
CA ALA A 698 16.36 -27.75 -24.99
C ALA A 698 14.99 -28.12 -25.57
N SER A 699 14.89 -29.33 -26.08
CA SER A 699 13.65 -29.94 -26.55
C SER A 699 13.38 -31.18 -25.73
N MET A 700 12.17 -31.27 -25.18
CA MET A 700 11.72 -32.35 -24.31
C MET A 700 10.70 -33.22 -25.04
N LYS A 701 10.78 -34.53 -24.85
CA LYS A 701 9.76 -35.50 -25.27
C LYS A 701 8.84 -35.79 -24.09
N ILE A 702 7.56 -35.47 -24.25
CA ILE A 702 6.50 -35.74 -23.29
C ILE A 702 5.79 -37.03 -23.72
N GLU A 703 5.75 -38.01 -22.84
CA GLU A 703 5.07 -39.28 -23.05
C GLU A 703 3.94 -39.42 -22.02
N ALA A 704 2.73 -39.70 -22.48
CA ALA A 704 1.64 -40.09 -21.60
C ALA A 704 1.93 -41.51 -21.10
N LEU A 705 2.03 -41.68 -19.78
CA LEU A 705 2.12 -42.98 -19.14
C LEU A 705 0.73 -43.62 -19.20
N GLY A 706 0.65 -44.84 -19.74
CA GLY A 706 -0.57 -45.64 -19.65
C GLY A 706 -1.02 -45.81 -18.20
N GLN A 707 -2.33 -45.93 -17.99
CA GLN A 707 -2.90 -46.25 -16.70
C GLN A 707 -2.72 -47.74 -16.40
N SER A 708 -2.07 -48.07 -15.28
CA SER A 708 -1.98 -49.42 -14.74
C SER A 708 -2.68 -49.48 -13.39
N VAL A 709 -3.68 -50.34 -13.26
CA VAL A 709 -4.52 -50.55 -12.09
C VAL A 709 -4.44 -52.01 -11.66
N GLN A 710 -4.01 -52.23 -10.42
CA GLN A 710 -4.11 -53.53 -9.76
C GLN A 710 -5.25 -53.49 -8.74
N ALA A 711 -5.95 -54.61 -8.54
CA ALA A 711 -7.02 -54.71 -7.55
C ALA A 711 -6.85 -55.91 -6.63
N ASP A 712 -6.91 -55.65 -5.33
CA ASP A 712 -7.06 -56.66 -4.29
C ASP A 712 -8.52 -56.65 -3.80
N VAL A 713 -9.23 -57.76 -3.94
CA VAL A 713 -10.69 -57.82 -3.73
C VAL A 713 -11.03 -58.79 -2.60
N PHE A 714 -11.96 -58.40 -1.74
CA PHE A 714 -12.56 -59.27 -0.73
C PHE A 714 -14.06 -59.35 -0.92
N HIS A 715 -14.57 -60.56 -1.10
CA HIS A 715 -15.99 -60.86 -1.17
C HIS A 715 -16.48 -61.48 0.13
N LEU A 716 -17.47 -60.88 0.77
CA LEU A 716 -18.20 -61.43 1.90
C LEU A 716 -19.66 -61.66 1.52
N TYR A 717 -20.12 -62.91 1.57
CA TYR A 717 -21.50 -63.29 1.37
C TYR A 717 -22.10 -63.78 2.70
N SER A 718 -23.16 -63.13 3.17
CA SER A 718 -23.91 -63.52 4.36
C SER A 718 -25.27 -64.07 3.95
N LEU A 719 -25.50 -65.36 4.22
CA LEU A 719 -26.70 -66.08 3.80
C LEU A 719 -27.79 -65.99 4.86
N LYS A 720 -29.01 -65.65 4.43
CA LYS A 720 -30.24 -65.73 5.23
C LYS A 720 -31.35 -66.38 4.42
N ALA A 721 -32.39 -66.87 5.08
CA ALA A 721 -33.55 -67.40 4.37
C ALA A 721 -34.17 -66.32 3.48
N GLY A 722 -34.19 -66.55 2.16
CA GLY A 722 -34.77 -65.64 1.15
C GLY A 722 -33.80 -64.67 0.46
N ALA A 723 -32.61 -64.40 1.00
CA ALA A 723 -31.63 -63.52 0.35
C ALA A 723 -30.16 -63.83 0.76
N ALA A 724 -29.24 -63.62 -0.18
CA ALA A 724 -27.81 -63.49 0.12
C ALA A 724 -27.41 -62.01 0.11
N TYR A 725 -26.80 -61.55 1.19
CA TYR A 725 -26.25 -60.20 1.30
C TYR A 725 -24.78 -60.25 0.94
N GLY A 726 -24.37 -59.48 -0.07
CA GLY A 726 -22.99 -59.42 -0.53
C GLY A 726 -22.34 -58.09 -0.17
N SER A 727 -21.10 -58.14 0.29
CA SER A 727 -20.21 -56.99 0.46
C SER A 727 -18.90 -57.26 -0.27
N VAL A 728 -18.52 -56.38 -1.19
CA VAL A 728 -17.32 -56.51 -2.02
C VAL A 728 -16.43 -55.32 -1.78
N LEU A 729 -15.33 -55.54 -1.07
CA LEU A 729 -14.30 -54.55 -0.82
C LEU A 729 -13.25 -54.65 -1.92
N VAL A 730 -13.06 -53.59 -2.70
CA VAL A 730 -12.09 -53.49 -3.78
C VAL A 730 -11.04 -52.45 -3.41
N ASN A 731 -9.79 -52.89 -3.28
CA ASN A 731 -8.63 -52.04 -3.07
C ASN A 731 -7.87 -51.88 -4.38
N TYR A 732 -7.98 -50.71 -5.01
CA TYR A 732 -7.28 -50.36 -6.24
C TYR A 732 -5.90 -49.76 -5.95
N PHE A 733 -4.92 -50.06 -6.81
CA PHE A 733 -3.61 -49.43 -6.83
C PHE A 733 -3.29 -48.91 -8.24
N VAL A 734 -3.29 -47.59 -8.40
CA VAL A 734 -3.14 -46.90 -9.70
C VAL A 734 -1.72 -46.36 -9.88
N VAL A 735 -1.09 -46.72 -10.99
CA VAL A 735 0.24 -46.26 -11.41
C VAL A 735 0.15 -45.70 -12.83
N GLY A 736 0.92 -44.66 -13.12
CA GLY A 736 0.89 -43.97 -14.42
C GLY A 736 -0.18 -42.88 -14.43
N ALA A 737 -1.17 -42.98 -15.33
CA ALA A 737 -2.26 -42.01 -15.42
C ALA A 737 -3.30 -42.20 -14.29
N PRO A 738 -3.71 -41.11 -13.61
CA PRO A 738 -4.73 -41.18 -12.54
C PRO A 738 -6.08 -41.73 -13.01
N ALA A 739 -6.77 -42.47 -12.14
CA ALA A 739 -8.13 -42.97 -12.39
C ALA A 739 -9.17 -41.91 -12.08
N THR A 740 -10.16 -41.73 -12.95
CA THR A 740 -11.27 -40.78 -12.76
C THR A 740 -12.61 -41.46 -12.51
N GLU A 741 -12.70 -42.76 -12.75
CA GLU A 741 -13.88 -43.58 -12.50
C GLU A 741 -13.48 -45.04 -12.26
N TRP A 742 -14.33 -45.80 -11.56
CA TRP A 742 -14.27 -47.25 -11.50
C TRP A 742 -15.42 -47.87 -12.27
N LYS A 743 -15.15 -48.97 -12.96
CA LYS A 743 -16.17 -49.82 -13.56
C LYS A 743 -16.15 -51.16 -12.86
N ILE A 744 -17.31 -51.63 -12.43
CA ILE A 744 -17.46 -52.90 -11.70
C ILE A 744 -18.54 -53.71 -12.40
N SER A 745 -18.21 -54.94 -12.80
CA SER A 745 -19.19 -55.87 -13.36
C SER A 745 -20.04 -56.46 -12.24
N VAL A 746 -21.36 -56.31 -12.35
CA VAL A 746 -22.36 -56.82 -11.41
C VAL A 746 -23.44 -57.57 -12.18
N PRO A 747 -23.58 -58.90 -11.98
CA PRO A 747 -24.61 -59.72 -12.61
C PRO A 747 -26.05 -59.18 -12.47
N GLU A 748 -26.91 -59.47 -13.44
CA GLU A 748 -28.31 -59.04 -13.48
C GLU A 748 -29.12 -59.49 -12.25
N GLY A 749 -28.85 -60.69 -11.72
CA GLY A 749 -29.53 -61.23 -10.54
C GLY A 749 -29.18 -60.56 -9.20
N ILE A 750 -28.30 -59.56 -9.20
CA ILE A 750 -27.92 -58.78 -8.02
C ILE A 750 -28.66 -57.44 -8.04
N GLY A 751 -29.39 -57.13 -6.96
CA GLY A 751 -30.14 -55.89 -6.77
C GLY A 751 -29.70 -55.13 -5.51
N ASN A 752 -30.40 -54.04 -5.19
CA ASN A 752 -30.17 -53.21 -3.99
C ASN A 752 -28.68 -52.84 -3.78
N ILE A 753 -28.04 -52.38 -4.85
CA ILE A 753 -26.62 -52.03 -4.84
C ILE A 753 -26.42 -50.69 -4.13
N ASP A 754 -25.44 -50.65 -3.23
CA ASP A 754 -24.90 -49.42 -2.65
C ASP A 754 -23.38 -49.39 -2.82
N VAL A 755 -22.84 -48.23 -3.15
CA VAL A 755 -21.40 -48.03 -3.40
C VAL A 755 -20.89 -46.91 -2.50
N THR A 756 -19.93 -47.24 -1.64
CA THR A 756 -19.28 -46.29 -0.73
C THR A 756 -17.76 -46.45 -0.81
N GLY A 757 -16.99 -45.43 -0.41
CA GLY A 757 -15.53 -45.51 -0.45
C GLY A 757 -14.84 -44.18 -0.65
N GLN A 758 -13.52 -44.24 -0.86
CA GLN A 758 -12.69 -43.05 -1.04
C GLN A 758 -13.00 -42.38 -2.39
N ASN A 759 -13.25 -41.07 -2.35
CA ASN A 759 -13.56 -40.25 -3.53
C ASN A 759 -14.75 -40.74 -4.37
N VAL A 760 -15.63 -41.61 -3.84
CA VAL A 760 -16.83 -42.05 -4.57
C VAL A 760 -17.76 -40.86 -4.79
N GLY A 761 -18.07 -40.56 -6.06
CA GLY A 761 -19.02 -39.53 -6.45
C GLY A 761 -20.45 -39.89 -6.06
N ARG A 762 -21.32 -38.87 -5.91
CA ARG A 762 -22.73 -39.07 -5.53
C ARG A 762 -23.59 -39.68 -6.62
N ASP A 763 -23.13 -39.62 -7.87
CA ASP A 763 -23.90 -39.97 -9.07
C ASP A 763 -23.37 -41.25 -9.74
N TRP A 764 -23.06 -42.28 -8.95
CA TRP A 764 -22.79 -43.60 -9.53
C TRP A 764 -24.06 -44.15 -10.20
N ARG A 765 -23.87 -44.94 -11.25
CA ARG A 765 -24.99 -45.45 -12.06
C ARG A 765 -24.76 -46.87 -12.51
N ARG A 766 -25.85 -47.58 -12.81
CA ARG A 766 -25.81 -48.92 -13.39
C ARG A 766 -26.26 -48.87 -14.85
N GLU A 767 -25.42 -49.40 -15.74
CA GLU A 767 -25.68 -49.57 -17.17
C GLU A 767 -25.60 -51.08 -17.48
N GLY A 768 -26.75 -51.76 -17.51
CA GLY A 768 -26.80 -53.22 -17.67
C GLY A 768 -26.08 -53.96 -16.54
N ASN A 769 -25.04 -54.72 -16.90
CA ASN A 769 -24.20 -55.48 -15.95
C ASN A 769 -22.96 -54.68 -15.47
N GLU A 770 -22.89 -53.38 -15.73
CA GLU A 770 -21.80 -52.52 -15.28
C GLU A 770 -22.29 -51.45 -14.30
N VAL A 771 -21.58 -51.30 -13.19
CA VAL A 771 -21.71 -50.18 -12.27
C VAL A 771 -20.55 -49.23 -12.52
N ILE A 772 -20.87 -48.01 -12.92
CA ILE A 772 -19.91 -46.94 -13.19
C ILE A 772 -19.89 -45.99 -11.99
N VAL A 773 -18.74 -45.89 -11.35
CA VAL A 773 -18.50 -45.14 -10.11
C VAL A 773 -17.56 -43.97 -10.42
N PRO A 774 -18.07 -42.76 -10.73
CA PRO A 774 -17.23 -41.61 -10.97
C PRO A 774 -16.49 -41.20 -9.68
N LEU A 775 -15.25 -40.72 -9.81
CA LEU A 775 -14.47 -40.23 -8.68
C LEU A 775 -14.57 -38.71 -8.55
N SER A 776 -14.83 -38.23 -7.34
CA SER A 776 -14.88 -36.79 -7.03
C SER A 776 -13.52 -36.09 -7.19
N ARG A 777 -12.42 -36.86 -7.18
CA ARG A 777 -11.04 -36.44 -7.47
C ARG A 777 -10.31 -37.58 -8.15
N ALA A 778 -9.50 -37.28 -9.16
CA ALA A 778 -8.67 -38.29 -9.81
C ALA A 778 -7.71 -38.95 -8.81
N LEU A 779 -7.60 -40.28 -8.87
CA LEU A 779 -6.84 -41.09 -7.92
C LEU A 779 -5.54 -41.62 -8.54
N LEU A 780 -4.42 -41.42 -7.84
CA LEU A 780 -3.13 -42.08 -8.10
C LEU A 780 -2.66 -42.74 -6.80
N GLY A 781 -2.14 -43.97 -6.88
CA GLY A 781 -1.82 -44.79 -5.71
C GLY A 781 -3.02 -45.62 -5.24
N ALA A 782 -3.13 -45.84 -3.93
CA ALA A 782 -4.15 -46.71 -3.34
C ALA A 782 -5.51 -46.02 -3.20
N GLY A 783 -6.60 -46.76 -3.42
CA GLY A 783 -7.95 -46.34 -3.04
C GLY A 783 -8.94 -47.49 -2.89
N THR A 784 -9.92 -47.31 -2.03
CA THR A 784 -10.82 -48.39 -1.59
C THR A 784 -12.27 -48.06 -1.90
N VAL A 785 -12.99 -49.05 -2.44
CA VAL A 785 -14.43 -49.01 -2.71
C VAL A 785 -15.09 -50.23 -2.09
N LEU A 786 -16.23 -50.02 -1.43
CA LEU A 786 -17.12 -51.05 -0.93
C LEU A 786 -18.41 -51.04 -1.75
N LEU A 787 -18.70 -52.15 -2.41
CA LEU A 787 -19.97 -52.40 -3.09
C LEU A 787 -20.78 -53.41 -2.26
N SER A 788 -21.90 -52.98 -1.72
CA SER A 788 -22.85 -53.85 -1.01
C SER A 788 -24.08 -54.11 -1.88
N PHE A 789 -24.67 -55.30 -1.76
CA PHE A 789 -25.81 -55.68 -2.58
C PHE A 789 -26.65 -56.78 -1.92
N GLU A 790 -27.84 -57.00 -2.48
CA GLU A 790 -28.72 -58.10 -2.15
C GLU A 790 -28.97 -58.97 -3.38
N GLN A 791 -28.79 -60.28 -3.22
CA GLN A 791 -29.12 -61.29 -4.23
C GLN A 791 -30.31 -62.12 -3.74
N PRO A 792 -31.50 -62.00 -4.36
CA PRO A 792 -32.65 -62.82 -4.00
C PRO A 792 -32.35 -64.32 -4.14
N MET A 793 -32.85 -65.11 -3.19
CA MET A 793 -32.79 -66.58 -3.26
C MET A 793 -34.10 -67.21 -2.81
N SER A 794 -34.33 -68.46 -3.20
CA SER A 794 -35.49 -69.22 -2.72
C SER A 794 -35.42 -69.44 -1.20
N ALA A 795 -36.56 -69.30 -0.52
CA ALA A 795 -36.67 -69.54 0.92
C ALA A 795 -36.35 -71.00 1.33
N ARG A 796 -36.38 -71.95 0.39
CA ARG A 796 -35.97 -73.35 0.60
C ARG A 796 -34.48 -73.59 0.35
N GLY A 797 -33.76 -72.55 -0.07
CA GLY A 797 -32.39 -72.63 -0.55
C GLY A 797 -32.31 -72.77 -2.07
N GLY A 798 -31.09 -72.89 -2.59
CA GLY A 798 -30.77 -72.89 -4.02
C GLY A 798 -29.27 -72.81 -4.25
N VAL A 799 -28.87 -72.71 -5.52
CA VAL A 799 -27.46 -72.53 -5.90
C VAL A 799 -27.12 -71.03 -5.89
N ILE A 800 -26.02 -70.67 -5.23
CA ILE A 800 -25.42 -69.35 -5.30
C ILE A 800 -24.02 -69.46 -5.91
N SER A 801 -23.57 -68.41 -6.60
CA SER A 801 -22.24 -68.37 -7.21
C SER A 801 -21.42 -67.19 -6.67
N PRO A 802 -20.79 -67.34 -5.48
CA PRO A 802 -20.00 -66.28 -4.86
C PRO A 802 -18.83 -65.81 -5.74
N GLY A 803 -18.47 -64.54 -5.58
CA GLY A 803 -17.36 -63.93 -6.29
C GLY A 803 -17.67 -63.45 -7.71
N ALA A 804 -18.94 -63.39 -8.12
CA ALA A 804 -19.33 -62.96 -9.47
C ALA A 804 -19.15 -61.46 -9.76
N VAL A 805 -19.16 -60.62 -8.72
CA VAL A 805 -18.84 -59.18 -8.86
C VAL A 805 -17.34 -59.03 -9.10
N ARG A 806 -16.91 -58.21 -10.06
CA ARG A 806 -15.47 -57.97 -10.31
C ARG A 806 -15.17 -56.56 -10.83
N PRO A 807 -14.02 -55.97 -10.45
CA PRO A 807 -13.56 -54.75 -11.08
C PRO A 807 -13.27 -54.98 -12.57
N LEU A 808 -13.57 -53.97 -13.40
CA LEU A 808 -13.23 -53.92 -14.82
C LEU A 808 -12.04 -52.98 -15.04
N ASN A 809 -11.39 -53.09 -16.19
CA ASN A 809 -10.22 -52.27 -16.58
C ASN A 809 -9.03 -52.36 -15.60
N VAL A 810 -8.85 -53.51 -14.94
CA VAL A 810 -7.69 -53.80 -14.08
C VAL A 810 -6.75 -54.78 -14.78
N GLN A 811 -5.44 -54.58 -14.63
CA GLN A 811 -4.39 -55.43 -15.22
C GLN A 811 -4.19 -56.73 -14.42
N SER A 812 -4.48 -56.70 -13.12
CA SER A 812 -4.43 -57.88 -12.27
C SER A 812 -5.45 -57.76 -11.15
N GLU A 813 -6.18 -58.85 -10.90
CA GLU A 813 -7.12 -59.00 -9.79
C GLU A 813 -6.75 -60.26 -9.00
N ARG A 814 -6.66 -60.13 -7.68
CA ARG A 814 -6.55 -61.26 -6.75
C ARG A 814 -7.36 -60.97 -5.51
N GLY A 815 -7.65 -61.98 -4.70
CA GLY A 815 -8.54 -61.74 -3.57
C GLY A 815 -8.94 -62.95 -2.78
N PHE A 816 -9.96 -62.73 -1.95
CA PHE A 816 -10.56 -63.78 -1.13
C PHE A 816 -12.09 -63.74 -1.22
N VAL A 817 -12.71 -64.90 -1.07
CA VAL A 817 -14.16 -65.08 -0.99
C VAL A 817 -14.49 -65.78 0.32
N GLN A 818 -15.39 -65.21 1.11
CA GLN A 818 -15.89 -65.79 2.35
C GLN A 818 -17.42 -65.86 2.29
N VAL A 819 -17.98 -67.01 2.64
CA VAL A 819 -19.42 -67.23 2.78
C VAL A 819 -19.72 -67.58 4.23
N VAL A 820 -20.68 -66.88 4.84
CA VAL A 820 -21.07 -67.03 6.24
C VAL A 820 -22.59 -67.16 6.38
N SER A 821 -23.06 -67.73 7.49
CA SER A 821 -24.49 -67.75 7.84
C SER A 821 -24.69 -67.64 9.34
N PRO A 822 -25.55 -66.73 9.84
CA PRO A 822 -25.94 -66.69 11.25
C PRO A 822 -26.95 -67.79 11.62
N LEU A 823 -27.55 -68.46 10.63
CA LEU A 823 -28.50 -69.53 10.81
C LEU A 823 -27.84 -70.89 10.48
N GLN A 824 -28.32 -71.96 11.12
CA GLN A 824 -27.92 -73.31 10.73
C GLN A 824 -28.44 -73.61 9.33
N VAL A 825 -27.55 -74.09 8.46
CA VAL A 825 -27.83 -74.34 7.06
C VAL A 825 -27.07 -75.56 6.59
N ASN A 826 -27.71 -76.37 5.74
CA ASN A 826 -27.03 -77.45 5.05
C ASN A 826 -26.50 -76.92 3.72
N TYR A 827 -25.23 -77.19 3.41
CA TYR A 827 -24.61 -76.70 2.18
C TYR A 827 -23.61 -77.70 1.60
N ASP A 828 -23.46 -77.66 0.29
CA ASP A 828 -22.46 -78.43 -0.46
C ASP A 828 -21.80 -77.53 -1.52
N VAL A 829 -20.49 -77.66 -1.70
CA VAL A 829 -19.74 -76.93 -2.74
C VAL A 829 -19.76 -77.78 -4.01
N SER A 830 -20.75 -77.55 -4.86
CA SER A 830 -20.97 -78.34 -6.08
C SER A 830 -19.95 -78.05 -7.19
N ARG A 831 -19.30 -76.88 -7.16
CA ARG A 831 -18.25 -76.50 -8.11
C ARG A 831 -17.22 -75.59 -7.47
N SER A 832 -15.93 -75.83 -7.75
CA SER A 832 -14.80 -74.99 -7.31
C SER A 832 -13.67 -75.13 -8.32
N GLU A 833 -13.62 -74.26 -9.32
CA GLU A 833 -12.72 -74.34 -10.48
C GLU A 833 -11.94 -73.03 -10.73
N GLY A 834 -10.77 -73.13 -11.35
CA GLY A 834 -9.88 -72.01 -11.64
C GLY A 834 -8.76 -71.85 -10.62
N PRO A 835 -8.10 -70.68 -10.56
CA PRO A 835 -6.96 -70.41 -9.67
C PRO A 835 -7.42 -70.13 -8.23
N LEU A 836 -8.14 -71.10 -7.63
CA LEU A 836 -8.69 -71.06 -6.27
C LEU A 836 -7.93 -71.97 -5.31
N LEU A 837 -7.73 -71.49 -4.10
CA LEU A 837 -7.26 -72.25 -2.94
C LEU A 837 -8.35 -72.19 -1.87
N LYS A 838 -8.89 -73.35 -1.47
CA LYS A 838 -9.82 -73.42 -0.33
C LYS A 838 -9.05 -73.18 0.97
N LEU A 839 -9.63 -72.39 1.86
CA LEU A 839 -9.04 -72.01 3.14
C LEU A 839 -9.94 -72.44 4.30
N GLU A 840 -9.30 -72.68 5.44
CA GLU A 840 -9.98 -72.73 6.72
C GLU A 840 -10.27 -71.30 7.23
N ALA A 841 -11.29 -71.17 8.10
CA ALA A 841 -11.76 -69.85 8.54
C ALA A 841 -10.68 -69.02 9.26
N ASN A 842 -9.69 -69.66 9.90
CA ASN A 842 -8.58 -69.01 10.60
C ASN A 842 -7.41 -68.60 9.69
N GLU A 843 -7.35 -69.12 8.45
CA GLU A 843 -6.33 -68.79 7.45
C GLU A 843 -6.63 -67.47 6.71
N LEU A 844 -7.86 -66.96 6.83
CA LEU A 844 -8.20 -65.62 6.33
C LEU A 844 -7.41 -64.53 7.09
N PRO A 845 -6.92 -63.49 6.39
CA PRO A 845 -6.33 -62.31 7.01
C PRO A 845 -7.19 -61.75 8.16
N ALA A 846 -6.52 -61.29 9.22
CA ALA A 846 -7.20 -60.86 10.44
C ALA A 846 -8.19 -59.71 10.18
N GLU A 847 -7.85 -58.77 9.29
CA GLU A 847 -8.74 -57.68 8.91
C GLU A 847 -10.08 -58.15 8.31
N TYR A 848 -10.10 -59.27 7.57
CA TYR A 848 -11.32 -59.80 6.96
C TYR A 848 -12.16 -60.61 7.96
N ARG A 849 -11.50 -61.34 8.87
CA ARG A 849 -12.19 -62.10 9.92
C ARG A 849 -12.98 -61.21 10.87
N LEU A 850 -12.55 -59.97 11.08
CA LEU A 850 -13.24 -59.01 11.95
C LEU A 850 -14.51 -58.41 11.33
N LEU A 851 -14.78 -58.62 10.04
CA LEU A 851 -15.94 -58.04 9.35
C LEU A 851 -17.26 -58.79 9.62
N THR A 852 -17.22 -59.96 10.25
CA THR A 852 -18.41 -60.75 10.58
C THR A 852 -18.19 -61.61 11.81
N THR A 853 -19.25 -61.78 12.62
CA THR A 853 -19.28 -62.72 13.74
C THR A 853 -20.01 -64.02 13.41
N ALA A 854 -20.57 -64.13 12.19
CA ALA A 854 -21.29 -65.33 11.76
C ALA A 854 -20.32 -66.47 11.40
N PRO A 855 -20.67 -67.74 11.71
CA PRO A 855 -19.89 -68.90 11.31
C PRO A 855 -19.59 -68.94 9.80
N THR A 856 -18.35 -69.26 9.45
CA THR A 856 -17.91 -69.40 8.06
C THR A 856 -18.32 -70.76 7.51
N LEU A 857 -19.04 -70.76 6.39
CA LEU A 857 -19.41 -71.97 5.64
C LEU A 857 -18.28 -72.37 4.67
N GLY A 858 -17.62 -71.39 4.07
CA GLY A 858 -16.46 -71.62 3.21
C GLY A 858 -15.65 -70.35 2.98
N ALA A 859 -14.34 -70.52 2.83
CA ALA A 859 -13.41 -69.47 2.48
C ALA A 859 -12.48 -69.93 1.35
N TRP A 860 -12.14 -69.02 0.45
CA TRP A 860 -11.25 -69.27 -0.68
C TRP A 860 -10.34 -68.07 -0.91
N GLN A 861 -9.10 -68.32 -1.33
CA GLN A 861 -8.23 -67.33 -1.96
C GLN A 861 -8.20 -67.57 -3.46
N TYR A 862 -8.17 -66.52 -4.26
CA TYR A 862 -7.92 -66.59 -5.70
C TYR A 862 -6.78 -65.66 -6.12
N THR A 863 -6.01 -66.09 -7.12
CA THR A 863 -4.84 -65.33 -7.60
C THR A 863 -5.05 -64.67 -8.96
N ALA A 864 -6.10 -65.05 -9.69
CA ALA A 864 -6.48 -64.47 -10.98
C ALA A 864 -7.95 -64.78 -11.32
N ARG A 865 -8.47 -64.16 -12.38
CA ARG A 865 -9.74 -64.50 -13.04
C ARG A 865 -9.49 -65.35 -14.31
N ASP A 866 -10.45 -66.13 -14.80
CA ASP A 866 -11.77 -66.42 -14.22
C ASP A 866 -11.70 -67.58 -13.20
N PHE A 867 -12.60 -67.57 -12.21
CA PHE A 867 -12.83 -68.67 -11.29
C PHE A 867 -14.33 -68.88 -11.07
N THR A 868 -14.74 -70.06 -10.60
CA THR A 868 -16.15 -70.37 -10.30
C THR A 868 -16.26 -71.13 -9.00
N ILE A 869 -17.18 -70.67 -8.13
CA ILE A 869 -17.61 -71.34 -6.92
C ILE A 869 -19.12 -71.45 -7.02
N ASP A 870 -19.67 -72.67 -6.98
CA ASP A 870 -21.12 -72.89 -6.87
C ASP A 870 -21.41 -73.58 -5.54
N LEU A 871 -22.26 -72.96 -4.72
CA LEU A 871 -22.66 -73.46 -3.41
C LEU A 871 -24.15 -73.79 -3.44
N ASN A 872 -24.50 -75.05 -3.22
CA ASN A 872 -25.87 -75.51 -3.10
C ASN A 872 -26.31 -75.43 -1.63
N VAL A 873 -27.27 -74.56 -1.33
CA VAL A 873 -27.71 -74.23 0.03
C VAL A 873 -29.12 -74.77 0.26
N LYS A 874 -29.37 -75.39 1.42
CA LYS A 874 -30.69 -75.89 1.86
C LYS A 874 -30.96 -75.50 3.31
N TRP A 875 -32.09 -74.84 3.54
CA TRP A 875 -32.54 -74.44 4.89
C TRP A 875 -33.27 -75.59 5.60
N PHE A 876 -33.13 -75.68 6.93
CA PHE A 876 -33.87 -76.64 7.75
C PHE A 876 -35.34 -76.22 7.93
N GLU A 877 -36.26 -77.19 8.03
CA GLU A 877 -37.67 -76.94 8.34
C GLU A 877 -37.84 -76.54 9.81
N THR A 878 -38.72 -75.57 10.09
CA THR A 878 -39.01 -75.11 11.46
C THR A 878 -39.93 -76.11 12.15
N GLY A 879 -39.60 -76.55 13.38
CA GLY A 879 -40.40 -77.51 14.15
C GLY A 879 -41.73 -76.94 14.70
N GLU A 880 -42.69 -77.84 14.95
CA GLU A 880 -44.03 -77.52 15.48
C GLU A 880 -44.00 -77.24 17.00
N THR A 881 -44.65 -76.18 17.48
CA THR A 881 -44.68 -75.79 18.90
C THR A 881 -45.87 -76.42 19.65
N ALA A 882 -45.71 -76.80 20.93
CA ALA A 882 -46.81 -77.37 21.72
C ALA A 882 -47.92 -76.34 22.04
N ASP A 883 -49.19 -76.73 21.85
CA ASP A 883 -50.35 -75.83 21.98
C ASP A 883 -50.90 -75.68 23.41
N GLN A 884 -50.55 -76.59 24.33
CA GLN A 884 -51.01 -76.55 25.71
C GLN A 884 -50.06 -77.32 26.62
N VAL A 885 -49.64 -76.68 27.71
CA VAL A 885 -48.64 -77.19 28.66
C VAL A 885 -49.17 -76.97 30.08
N VAL A 886 -48.89 -77.93 30.97
CA VAL A 886 -49.13 -77.78 32.41
C VAL A 886 -47.82 -77.44 33.09
N ASP A 887 -47.73 -76.22 33.59
CA ASP A 887 -46.53 -75.68 34.24
C ASP A 887 -46.38 -76.16 35.68
N PHE A 888 -47.49 -76.42 36.35
CA PHE A 888 -47.49 -76.80 37.77
C PHE A 888 -48.73 -77.62 38.13
N LEU A 889 -48.54 -78.66 38.94
CA LEU A 889 -49.61 -79.50 39.50
C LEU A 889 -49.36 -79.73 41.00
N LYS A 890 -50.36 -79.47 41.84
CA LYS A 890 -50.36 -79.82 43.27
C LYS A 890 -51.62 -80.60 43.64
N LEU A 891 -51.44 -81.71 44.34
CA LEU A 891 -52.51 -82.56 44.87
C LEU A 891 -52.47 -82.55 46.40
N GLY A 892 -53.59 -82.28 47.05
CA GLY A 892 -53.77 -82.42 48.50
C GLY A 892 -54.91 -83.40 48.77
N SER A 893 -54.65 -84.49 49.49
CA SER A 893 -55.68 -85.49 49.80
C SER A 893 -55.94 -85.57 51.31
N GLN A 894 -57.21 -85.56 51.70
CA GLN A 894 -57.67 -85.81 53.06
C GLN A 894 -58.32 -87.19 53.11
N VAL A 895 -57.91 -88.01 54.08
CA VAL A 895 -58.43 -89.37 54.26
C VAL A 895 -59.11 -89.50 55.62
N SER A 896 -60.38 -89.86 55.64
CA SER A 896 -61.14 -90.09 56.86
C SER A 896 -60.87 -91.48 57.45
N ARG A 897 -61.24 -91.70 58.71
CA ARG A 897 -61.05 -92.99 59.41
C ARG A 897 -61.88 -94.13 58.80
N ASP A 898 -63.03 -93.81 58.19
CA ASP A 898 -63.88 -94.76 57.46
C ASP A 898 -63.46 -94.97 55.99
N GLY A 899 -62.37 -94.33 55.55
CA GLY A 899 -61.76 -94.56 54.24
C GLY A 899 -62.29 -93.67 53.10
N GLN A 900 -63.03 -92.60 53.40
CA GLN A 900 -63.34 -91.58 52.39
C GLN A 900 -62.08 -90.77 52.09
N ILE A 901 -61.79 -90.61 50.80
CA ILE A 901 -60.65 -89.84 50.30
C ILE A 901 -61.21 -88.66 49.52
N VAL A 902 -60.78 -87.46 49.87
CA VAL A 902 -61.09 -86.21 49.15
C VAL A 902 -59.79 -85.61 48.67
N THR A 903 -59.65 -85.40 47.37
CA THR A 903 -58.46 -84.81 46.76
C THR A 903 -58.79 -83.47 46.12
N ASP A 904 -58.04 -82.45 46.51
CA ASP A 904 -57.98 -81.14 45.87
C ASP A 904 -56.76 -81.10 44.94
N ALA A 905 -56.99 -80.93 43.63
CA ALA A 905 -55.96 -80.73 42.62
C ALA A 905 -55.93 -79.26 42.19
N ARG A 906 -54.74 -78.69 42.05
CA ARG A 906 -54.52 -77.32 41.53
C ARG A 906 -53.48 -77.38 40.41
N LEU A 907 -53.86 -76.94 39.22
CA LEU A 907 -53.05 -76.95 38.01
C LEU A 907 -52.87 -75.52 37.47
N PHE A 908 -51.71 -75.22 36.89
CA PHE A 908 -51.48 -74.00 36.10
C PHE A 908 -51.24 -74.40 34.65
N VAL A 909 -52.17 -74.01 33.77
CA VAL A 909 -52.18 -74.41 32.36
C VAL A 909 -51.87 -73.22 31.48
N LYS A 910 -50.81 -73.29 30.68
CA LYS A 910 -50.58 -72.36 29.56
C LYS A 910 -51.17 -72.93 28.30
N THR A 911 -51.96 -72.14 27.57
CA THR A 911 -52.62 -72.63 26.36
C THR A 911 -52.59 -71.60 25.25
N ARG A 912 -52.23 -72.08 24.06
CA ARG A 912 -52.22 -71.33 22.81
C ARG A 912 -53.26 -71.95 21.87
N GLY A 913 -54.49 -71.48 21.98
CA GLY A 913 -55.57 -71.83 21.05
C GLY A 913 -56.45 -73.04 21.39
N ARG A 914 -56.21 -73.75 22.52
CA ARG A 914 -57.15 -74.78 23.01
C ARG A 914 -58.12 -74.19 24.03
N SER A 915 -59.41 -74.50 23.87
CA SER A 915 -60.50 -73.99 24.73
C SER A 915 -60.82 -74.87 25.93
N ALA A 916 -60.14 -76.01 26.09
CA ALA A 916 -60.32 -76.91 27.24
C ALA A 916 -59.02 -77.63 27.60
N LEU A 917 -58.85 -77.90 28.90
CA LEU A 917 -57.90 -78.87 29.43
C LEU A 917 -58.57 -80.25 29.43
N ARG A 918 -57.90 -81.26 28.86
CA ARG A 918 -58.36 -82.65 28.92
C ARG A 918 -57.58 -83.41 29.99
N LEU A 919 -58.31 -84.13 30.83
CA LEU A 919 -57.73 -84.96 31.88
C LEU A 919 -58.61 -86.17 32.15
N LYS A 920 -58.01 -87.28 32.60
CA LYS A 920 -58.74 -88.48 33.00
C LYS A 920 -58.67 -88.63 34.52
N LEU A 921 -59.83 -88.56 35.17
CA LEU A 921 -59.93 -88.77 36.61
C LEU A 921 -59.69 -90.25 36.98
N PRO A 922 -59.14 -90.55 38.17
CA PRO A 922 -58.94 -91.94 38.59
C PRO A 922 -60.25 -92.74 38.65
N ALA A 923 -60.18 -94.02 38.32
CA ALA A 923 -61.36 -94.90 38.31
C ALA A 923 -62.02 -94.98 39.70
N GLY A 924 -63.35 -94.85 39.75
CA GLY A 924 -64.12 -94.88 40.99
C GLY A 924 -64.09 -93.56 41.78
N THR A 925 -63.62 -92.46 41.18
CA THR A 925 -63.74 -91.11 41.74
C THR A 925 -65.00 -90.41 41.24
N ALA A 926 -65.60 -89.59 42.09
CA ALA A 926 -66.65 -88.65 41.73
C ALA A 926 -66.07 -87.23 41.76
N LEU A 927 -66.17 -86.50 40.67
CA LEU A 927 -65.82 -85.08 40.61
C LEU A 927 -66.89 -84.28 41.35
N TRP A 928 -66.49 -83.52 42.36
CA TRP A 928 -67.40 -82.73 43.20
C TRP A 928 -67.42 -81.27 42.77
N GLU A 929 -66.25 -80.72 42.45
CA GLU A 929 -66.12 -79.32 42.08
C GLU A 929 -65.02 -79.14 41.04
N THR A 930 -65.22 -78.19 40.14
CA THR A 930 -64.19 -77.70 39.22
C THR A 930 -64.27 -76.19 39.18
N ARG A 931 -63.14 -75.50 39.35
CA ARG A 931 -63.04 -74.06 39.16
C ARG A 931 -61.89 -73.71 38.24
N VAL A 932 -62.08 -72.65 37.46
CA VAL A 932 -61.05 -72.09 36.59
C VAL A 932 -60.92 -70.61 36.92
N ASP A 933 -59.69 -70.18 37.25
CA ASP A 933 -59.37 -68.87 37.83
C ASP A 933 -60.32 -68.49 38.99
N GLY A 934 -60.58 -69.46 39.88
CA GLY A 934 -61.46 -69.31 41.05
C GLY A 934 -62.97 -69.33 40.76
N THR A 935 -63.39 -69.37 39.50
CA THR A 935 -64.81 -69.40 39.10
C THR A 935 -65.29 -70.84 38.89
N PRO A 936 -66.42 -71.28 39.50
CA PRO A 936 -66.98 -72.61 39.26
C PRO A 936 -67.33 -72.81 37.78
N VAL A 937 -66.88 -73.93 37.21
CA VAL A 937 -67.19 -74.31 35.83
C VAL A 937 -67.69 -75.76 35.76
N ASN A 938 -68.56 -76.03 34.79
CA ASN A 938 -69.04 -77.38 34.53
C ASN A 938 -68.03 -78.14 33.65
N ALA A 939 -67.25 -79.02 34.27
CA ALA A 939 -66.45 -80.00 33.53
C ALA A 939 -67.38 -81.01 32.84
N ARG A 940 -67.08 -81.36 31.59
CA ARG A 940 -67.89 -82.31 30.79
C ARG A 940 -67.13 -83.62 30.63
N LEU A 941 -67.83 -84.74 30.79
CA LEU A 941 -67.28 -86.05 30.45
C LEU A 941 -67.45 -86.27 28.94
N ASP A 942 -66.35 -86.58 28.26
CA ASP A 942 -66.29 -86.94 26.84
C ASP A 942 -65.54 -88.27 26.71
N GLY A 943 -66.28 -89.37 26.52
CA GLY A 943 -65.74 -90.72 26.63
C GLY A 943 -65.23 -91.03 28.04
N ASP A 944 -63.94 -91.35 28.16
CA ASP A 944 -63.23 -91.57 29.43
C ASP A 944 -62.43 -90.35 29.89
N GLU A 945 -62.51 -89.22 29.18
CA GLU A 945 -61.85 -87.96 29.51
C GLU A 945 -62.82 -86.95 30.12
N THR A 946 -62.29 -86.11 30.99
CA THR A 946 -62.94 -84.93 31.57
C THR A 946 -62.38 -83.69 30.90
N LEU A 947 -63.26 -82.91 30.29
CA LEU A 947 -62.94 -81.64 29.64
C LEU A 947 -63.27 -80.49 30.59
N VAL A 948 -62.24 -79.74 30.98
CA VAL A 948 -62.37 -78.53 31.79
C VAL A 948 -62.23 -77.30 30.88
N PRO A 949 -63.27 -76.47 30.71
CA PRO A 949 -63.20 -75.32 29.81
C PRO A 949 -62.20 -74.28 30.33
N LEU A 950 -61.34 -73.76 29.45
CA LEU A 950 -60.36 -72.71 29.77
C LEU A 950 -60.79 -71.36 29.16
N PRO A 951 -60.63 -70.24 29.88
CA PRO A 951 -60.83 -68.91 29.32
C PRO A 951 -59.76 -68.59 28.28
N THR A 952 -60.13 -67.78 27.30
CA THR A 952 -59.17 -67.21 26.35
C THR A 952 -58.44 -66.04 27.02
N LYS A 953 -57.13 -66.17 27.23
CA LYS A 953 -56.25 -65.08 27.70
C LYS A 953 -55.56 -64.39 26.51
N THR A 954 -55.28 -63.09 26.64
CA THR A 954 -54.62 -62.29 25.59
C THR A 954 -53.15 -62.68 25.40
N ASP A 955 -52.47 -63.08 26.48
CA ASP A 955 -51.13 -63.65 26.46
C ASP A 955 -51.20 -65.18 26.63
N PRO A 956 -50.81 -65.99 25.63
CA PRO A 956 -50.77 -67.45 25.72
C PRO A 956 -49.79 -67.99 26.78
N ASN A 957 -48.87 -67.16 27.26
CA ASN A 957 -47.94 -67.51 28.34
C ASN A 957 -48.47 -67.19 29.74
N GLU A 958 -49.63 -66.53 29.86
CA GLU A 958 -50.25 -66.32 31.17
C GLU A 958 -50.97 -67.61 31.62
N PRO A 959 -50.57 -68.24 32.74
CA PRO A 959 -51.17 -69.49 33.15
C PRO A 959 -52.60 -69.29 33.62
N VAL A 960 -53.46 -70.26 33.31
CA VAL A 960 -54.82 -70.40 33.82
C VAL A 960 -54.80 -71.36 35.00
N GLU A 961 -55.33 -70.96 36.14
CA GLU A 961 -55.45 -71.83 37.29
C GLU A 961 -56.68 -72.74 37.17
N VAL A 962 -56.49 -74.05 37.17
CA VAL A 962 -57.58 -75.04 37.21
C VAL A 962 -57.54 -75.74 38.57
N SER A 963 -58.65 -75.75 39.29
CA SER A 963 -58.81 -76.49 40.54
C SER A 963 -59.91 -77.53 40.43
N LEU A 964 -59.63 -78.75 40.91
CA LEU A 964 -60.54 -79.89 40.87
C LEU A 964 -60.65 -80.44 42.28
N ARG A 965 -61.87 -80.71 42.73
CA ARG A 965 -62.12 -81.46 43.96
C ARG A 965 -62.85 -82.74 43.61
N TYR A 966 -62.26 -83.89 43.92
CA TYR A 966 -62.85 -85.19 43.64
C TYR A 966 -62.72 -86.12 44.84
N GLY A 967 -63.72 -86.99 45.01
CA GLY A 967 -63.79 -87.91 46.14
C GLY A 967 -63.89 -89.36 45.70
N THR A 968 -63.39 -90.28 46.52
CA THR A 968 -63.56 -91.73 46.34
C THR A 968 -63.59 -92.45 47.68
N GLN A 969 -64.13 -93.68 47.69
CA GLN A 969 -64.12 -94.56 48.85
C GLN A 969 -62.97 -95.56 48.72
N ALA A 970 -62.09 -95.62 49.71
CA ALA A 970 -61.01 -96.60 49.74
C ALA A 970 -61.58 -98.02 49.82
N LYS A 971 -61.05 -98.94 49.01
CA LYS A 971 -61.41 -100.38 49.07
C LYS A 971 -61.08 -101.02 50.42
N LYS A 972 -60.09 -100.50 51.15
CA LYS A 972 -59.75 -100.86 52.54
C LYS A 972 -59.41 -99.59 53.32
N ALA A 973 -60.17 -99.27 54.36
CA ALA A 973 -59.94 -98.06 55.17
C ALA A 973 -58.56 -98.04 55.86
N THR A 974 -57.97 -99.21 56.14
CA THR A 974 -56.63 -99.33 56.72
C THR A 974 -55.48 -99.12 55.74
N SER A 975 -55.74 -99.03 54.43
CA SER A 975 -54.71 -98.87 53.39
C SER A 975 -55.27 -98.09 52.18
N PRO A 976 -55.48 -96.77 52.32
CA PRO A 976 -55.98 -95.93 51.22
C PRO A 976 -54.96 -95.84 50.08
N ILE A 977 -55.43 -95.88 48.82
CA ILE A 977 -54.61 -95.64 47.62
C ILE A 977 -55.02 -94.28 47.06
N LEU A 978 -54.05 -93.36 46.96
CA LEU A 978 -54.24 -92.06 46.31
C LEU A 978 -53.86 -92.17 44.83
N ALA A 979 -54.68 -91.60 43.95
CA ALA A 979 -54.43 -91.57 42.52
C ALA A 979 -54.60 -90.14 41.98
N ALA A 980 -53.69 -89.75 41.09
CA ALA A 980 -53.70 -88.47 40.39
C ALA A 980 -54.50 -88.55 39.08
N PRO A 981 -55.09 -87.44 38.60
CA PRO A 981 -55.60 -87.37 37.24
C PRO A 981 -54.47 -87.54 36.21
N VAL A 982 -54.76 -88.17 35.08
CA VAL A 982 -53.83 -88.25 33.94
C VAL A 982 -54.10 -87.08 33.00
N LEU A 983 -53.09 -86.28 32.68
CA LEU A 983 -53.22 -85.08 31.85
C LEU A 983 -52.87 -85.39 30.39
N SER A 984 -53.62 -84.83 29.43
CA SER A 984 -53.31 -84.97 27.99
C SER A 984 -52.22 -84.02 27.51
N SER A 985 -51.85 -83.03 28.33
CA SER A 985 -50.84 -82.03 28.03
C SER A 985 -49.52 -82.39 28.73
N PRO A 986 -48.37 -82.18 28.08
CA PRO A 986 -47.07 -82.42 28.71
C PRO A 986 -46.89 -81.51 29.92
N GLU A 987 -46.36 -82.08 31.00
CA GLU A 987 -45.85 -81.35 32.15
C GLU A 987 -44.40 -80.93 31.85
N VAL A 988 -44.07 -79.67 32.09
CA VAL A 988 -42.67 -79.23 32.05
C VAL A 988 -42.04 -79.55 33.42
N PRO A 989 -40.90 -80.28 33.46
CA PRO A 989 -40.28 -80.69 34.73
C PRO A 989 -39.79 -79.51 35.59
#